data_AF-A0A1F4MIE2-F1
#
_entry.id   AF-A0A1F4MIE2-F1
#
_cell.length_a   1.000
_cell.length_b   1.000
_cell.length_c   1.000
_cell.angle_alpha   90.00
_cell.angle_beta   90.00
_cell.angle_gamma   90.00
#
_symmetry.space_group_name_H-M   'P 1'
#
loop_
_entity.id
_entity.type
_entity.pdbx_description
1 polymer ?
#
loop_
_entity_poly.entity_id
_entity_poly.type
_entity_poly.pdbx_seq_one_letter_code
_entity_poly.pdbx_strand_id
1 'polypeptide(L)'
;MATTIFSDSWFRVSGLRVALLPSVEVSTQQFRGRTWYVLQDPYTQRYFRASVQACRFIQSLQPDKTVDEVWEDFVNNHPHDAPSREEVIQLLSQLHMSNLLYSLQQSDNEAIVKRYKAQKNKELMGKVASFLFLRIPLFNPNPLLDRIRPLIMALTGWGAFWVWCLTLVWGAWTAFENRATLLDQSEGVLSISNLPWLYVCLAGLKLFHEAGHAFVCKRFGGEVRTVGVMFLLFTPLPYVDASSSWGFANRWHRIYATFAGMAVEFFFAAAGALVWAHTAPGLTHSLAFNVMLIGSVSSLLFNGNPLLRFDAYYMLSDYAEIPNLYQKAQQQWKYFGDRYLLGTVAAQSKATDRKEWVWLTLYGLLSFLYLMLITVGIALFLMDQWLPLGLLVLGMTVYSRLLSPLYQLFKHLRGVATQGNRRRAVTAVAGIGLVLFLLLAVVPFPDATRAQGIVKANHASNVYAQTAGQLDQLLVRHGERVLAGQVLARFSNLDLSADIRLTESAQLETQAQIRQALHQASQDLSALQEKADALELRRLNLQEQQQQLQVRASQDGEWVAPDLHQQLGTWMQRGQALGEVVDASSFRFVAVMPQEQADIMFQNNFRQAELRLTGQADATLALPQVSIIPFQSDKLPSTALGWLGGGDIAVNTQEPSGTKAVESFFLLQSDIPTEQRRGLTVLHGLSGTLRLQTPAQPLASQAYRALKQLVQKRYAF
;
A
#
# COMPACT_ATOMS: atom_id res chain seq x y z
N MET A 1 -11.85 44.04 25.60
CA MET A 1 -11.01 43.97 26.82
C MET A 1 -11.86 44.46 27.99
N ALA A 2 -12.17 43.57 28.92
CA ALA A 2 -12.68 43.81 30.28
C ALA A 2 -12.73 42.43 30.95
N THR A 3 -11.56 41.92 31.31
CA THR A 3 -11.43 40.71 32.13
C THR A 3 -11.69 41.10 33.58
N THR A 4 -12.57 40.36 34.24
CA THR A 4 -13.00 40.52 35.63
C THR A 4 -11.80 40.70 36.58
N ILE A 5 -11.72 41.86 37.24
CA ILE A 5 -10.57 42.31 38.05
C ILE A 5 -10.43 41.53 39.38
N PHE A 6 -11.44 40.74 39.76
CA PHE A 6 -11.39 39.89 40.96
C PHE A 6 -11.73 38.45 40.59
N SER A 7 -10.71 37.59 40.50
CA SER A 7 -10.92 36.15 40.48
C SER A 7 -10.96 35.65 41.93
N ASP A 8 -12.03 34.93 42.31
CA ASP A 8 -12.12 34.21 43.60
C ASP A 8 -10.95 33.24 43.86
N SER A 9 -10.15 32.99 42.82
CA SER A 9 -8.98 32.12 42.84
C SER A 9 -7.72 32.81 43.35
N TRP A 10 -7.59 34.13 43.21
CA TRP A 10 -6.40 34.88 43.66
C TRP A 10 -6.23 34.83 45.16
N PHE A 11 -7.31 35.00 45.93
CA PHE A 11 -7.29 34.94 47.40
C PHE A 11 -6.71 33.63 47.96
N ARG A 12 -6.78 32.54 47.20
CA ARG A 12 -6.26 31.22 47.61
C ARG A 12 -4.76 31.05 47.35
N VAL A 13 -4.20 31.89 46.48
CA VAL A 13 -2.80 31.78 46.01
C VAL A 13 -1.97 32.95 46.54
N SER A 14 -2.58 34.11 46.78
CA SER A 14 -1.91 35.35 47.21
C SER A 14 -1.12 35.18 48.51
N GLY A 15 -1.64 34.44 49.49
CA GLY A 15 -0.96 34.19 50.76
C GLY A 15 0.11 33.09 50.74
N LEU A 16 0.33 32.42 49.61
CA LEU A 16 1.33 31.34 49.54
C LEU A 16 2.75 31.89 49.56
N ARG A 17 3.65 31.18 50.22
CA ARG A 17 5.10 31.40 50.16
C ARG A 17 5.74 30.27 49.38
N VAL A 18 6.06 30.57 48.13
CA VAL A 18 6.59 29.62 47.16
C VAL A 18 7.90 30.13 46.60
N ALA A 19 8.84 29.22 46.38
CA ALA A 19 10.11 29.49 45.73
C ALA A 19 10.42 28.38 44.72
N LEU A 20 11.35 28.63 43.81
CA LEU A 20 11.91 27.56 42.98
C LEU A 20 12.71 26.58 43.84
N LEU A 21 12.67 25.30 43.46
CA LEU A 21 13.57 24.29 44.05
C LEU A 21 15.04 24.68 43.78
N PRO A 22 15.95 24.58 44.77
CA PRO A 22 17.37 24.90 44.60
C PRO A 22 18.09 24.04 43.55
N SER A 23 17.55 22.85 43.24
CA SER A 23 18.09 21.98 42.20
C SER A 23 17.78 22.46 40.79
N VAL A 24 16.85 23.39 40.59
CA VAL A 24 16.38 23.78 39.25
C VAL A 24 17.46 24.56 38.51
N GLU A 25 17.91 24.00 37.40
CA GLU A 25 18.82 24.65 36.47
C GLU A 25 18.03 25.45 35.43
N VAL A 26 18.53 26.64 35.10
CA VAL A 26 17.92 27.52 34.09
C VAL A 26 18.81 27.57 32.86
N SER A 27 18.30 27.09 31.73
CA SER A 27 18.99 27.20 30.43
C SER A 27 18.26 28.17 29.51
N THR A 28 19.02 28.87 28.66
CA THR A 28 18.47 29.79 27.64
C THR A 28 18.35 29.07 26.31
N GLN A 29 17.20 29.22 25.66
CA GLN A 29 16.95 28.66 24.33
C GLN A 29 16.34 29.73 23.43
N GLN A 30 16.83 29.86 22.20
CA GLN A 30 16.22 30.73 21.20
C GLN A 30 15.32 29.91 20.28
N PHE A 31 14.06 30.31 20.15
CA PHE A 31 13.11 29.76 19.19
C PHE A 31 12.58 30.88 18.31
N ARG A 32 12.82 30.79 17.00
CA ARG A 32 12.35 31.72 15.97
C ARG A 32 12.64 33.20 16.31
N GLY A 33 13.82 33.45 16.88
CA GLY A 33 14.30 34.79 17.26
C GLY A 33 13.79 35.31 18.61
N ARG A 34 13.01 34.51 19.37
CA ARG A 34 12.57 34.85 20.73
C ARG A 34 13.32 34.01 21.77
N THR A 35 13.74 34.66 22.85
CA THR A 35 14.41 33.98 23.97
C THR A 35 13.39 33.34 24.89
N TRP A 36 13.56 32.05 25.15
CA TRP A 36 12.82 31.26 26.12
C TRP A 36 13.79 30.75 27.20
N TYR A 37 13.29 30.67 28.43
CA TYR A 37 14.02 30.04 29.52
C TYR A 37 13.42 28.67 29.79
N VAL A 38 14.28 27.65 29.84
CA VAL A 38 13.89 26.28 30.19
C VAL A 38 14.39 25.98 31.59
N LEU A 39 13.42 25.82 32.49
CA LEU A 39 13.60 25.39 33.87
C LEU A 39 13.62 23.87 33.88
N GLN A 40 14.71 23.28 34.34
CA GLN A 40 14.88 21.84 34.43
C GLN A 40 15.23 21.48 35.86
N ASP A 41 14.49 20.56 36.46
CA ASP A 41 14.98 19.88 37.66
C ASP A 41 15.83 18.66 37.23
N PRO A 42 17.15 18.66 37.49
CA PRO A 42 18.03 17.58 37.11
C PRO A 42 17.58 16.27 37.75
N TYR A 43 16.99 16.26 38.96
CA TYR A 43 16.56 15.03 39.62
C TYR A 43 15.32 14.40 38.99
N THR A 44 14.27 15.19 38.73
CA THR A 44 13.00 14.68 38.18
C THR A 44 12.91 14.70 36.65
N GLN A 45 13.88 15.31 35.95
CA GLN A 45 13.89 15.50 34.48
C GLN A 45 12.61 16.14 33.94
N ARG A 46 11.97 16.98 34.77
CA ARG A 46 10.79 17.75 34.37
C ARG A 46 11.25 19.08 33.81
N TYR A 47 10.73 19.38 32.62
CA TYR A 47 11.01 20.60 31.90
C TYR A 47 9.81 21.53 31.96
N PHE A 48 10.06 22.79 32.26
CA PHE A 48 9.09 23.85 32.11
C PHE A 48 9.68 24.97 31.28
N ARG A 49 8.92 25.46 30.30
CA ARG A 49 9.35 26.56 29.42
C ARG A 49 8.63 27.83 29.81
N ALA A 50 9.39 28.87 30.12
CA ALA A 50 8.89 30.17 30.50
C ALA A 50 9.33 31.23 29.48
N SER A 51 8.45 32.20 29.20
CA SER A 51 8.85 33.43 28.51
C SER A 51 9.81 34.24 29.38
N VAL A 52 10.49 35.25 28.81
CA VAL A 52 11.39 36.14 29.57
C VAL A 52 10.67 36.79 30.76
N GLN A 53 9.46 37.30 30.54
CA GLN A 53 8.63 37.93 31.57
C GLN A 53 8.25 36.92 32.68
N ALA A 54 7.78 35.74 32.27
CA ALA A 54 7.44 34.66 33.19
C ALA A 54 8.66 34.20 34.02
N CYS A 55 9.83 34.04 33.39
CA CYS A 55 11.04 33.62 34.09
C CYS A 55 11.53 34.66 35.09
N ARG A 56 11.45 35.96 34.77
CA ARG A 56 11.79 37.04 35.71
C ARG A 56 10.87 37.03 36.92
N PHE A 57 9.56 36.84 36.71
CA PHE A 57 8.61 36.70 37.81
C PHE A 57 8.91 35.47 38.66
N ILE A 58 9.19 34.31 38.03
CA ILE A 58 9.56 33.08 38.74
C ILE A 58 10.83 33.27 39.58
N GLN A 59 11.84 33.98 39.06
CA GLN A 59 13.08 34.26 39.79
C GLN A 59 12.88 35.23 40.96
N SER A 60 11.84 36.06 40.92
CA SER A 60 11.48 36.95 42.03
C SER A 60 10.74 36.26 43.18
N LEU A 61 10.31 35.01 43.00
CA LEU A 61 9.67 34.22 44.05
C LEU A 61 10.67 33.85 45.14
N GLN A 62 10.39 34.28 46.37
CA GLN A 62 11.24 34.03 47.53
C GLN A 62 10.43 33.37 48.67
N PRO A 63 11.07 32.52 49.49
CA PRO A 63 10.39 31.81 50.57
C PRO A 63 9.95 32.71 51.74
N ASP A 64 10.48 33.92 51.84
CA ASP A 64 10.20 34.91 52.89
C ASP A 64 9.02 35.85 52.58
N LYS A 65 8.70 36.04 51.29
CA LYS A 65 7.58 36.88 50.80
C LYS A 65 6.39 36.06 50.32
N THR A 66 5.20 36.64 50.42
CA THR A 66 3.98 36.06 49.84
C THR A 66 3.88 36.32 48.34
N VAL A 67 3.12 35.50 47.60
CA VAL A 67 2.91 35.68 46.15
C VAL A 67 2.30 37.05 45.84
N ASP A 68 1.44 37.58 46.72
CA ASP A 68 0.84 38.92 46.54
C ASP A 68 1.90 40.03 46.64
N GLU A 69 2.75 39.99 47.68
CA GLU A 69 3.85 40.95 47.86
C GLU A 69 4.85 40.88 46.71
N VAL A 70 5.20 39.68 46.25
CA VAL A 70 6.09 39.49 45.08
C VAL A 70 5.45 40.04 43.81
N TRP A 71 4.13 39.84 43.63
CA TRP A 71 3.41 40.36 42.47
C TRP A 71 3.32 41.89 42.49
N GLU A 72 2.99 42.50 43.63
CA GLU A 72 2.97 43.96 43.79
C GLU A 72 4.37 44.56 43.57
N ASP A 73 5.41 43.97 44.15
CA ASP A 73 6.81 44.37 43.92
C ASP A 73 7.19 44.25 42.44
N PHE A 74 6.73 43.21 41.75
CA PHE A 74 7.02 43.01 40.33
C PHE A 74 6.28 44.04 39.46
N VAL A 75 5.02 44.34 39.77
CA VAL A 75 4.22 45.37 39.07
C VAL A 75 4.83 46.75 39.27
N ASN A 76 5.28 47.08 40.48
CA ASN A 76 5.88 48.38 40.78
C ASN A 76 7.23 48.57 40.08
N ASN A 77 8.04 47.50 39.97
CA ASN A 77 9.36 47.57 39.35
C ASN A 77 9.32 47.40 37.81
N HIS A 78 8.32 46.69 37.27
CA HIS A 78 8.20 46.37 35.84
C HIS A 78 6.75 46.54 35.32
N PRO A 79 6.16 47.75 35.36
CA PRO A 79 4.74 47.97 35.09
C PRO A 79 4.28 47.59 33.66
N HIS A 80 5.18 47.56 32.68
CA HIS A 80 4.84 47.17 31.29
C HIS A 80 4.96 45.67 31.00
N ASP A 81 5.64 44.91 31.88
CA ASP A 81 5.98 43.50 31.68
C ASP A 81 5.33 42.57 32.73
N ALA A 82 4.51 43.12 33.62
CA ALA A 82 3.94 42.39 34.73
C ALA A 82 2.82 41.41 34.29
N PRO A 83 2.89 40.12 34.67
CA PRO A 83 1.85 39.16 34.36
C PRO A 83 0.56 39.50 35.13
N SER A 84 -0.59 39.23 34.52
CA SER A 84 -1.87 39.36 35.21
C SER A 84 -2.00 38.33 36.34
N ARG A 85 -2.83 38.63 37.35
CA ARG A 85 -3.13 37.71 38.47
C ARG A 85 -3.55 36.31 37.99
N GLU A 86 -4.30 36.23 36.89
CA GLU A 86 -4.76 34.96 36.32
C GLU A 86 -3.64 34.19 35.61
N GLU A 87 -2.73 34.88 34.93
CA GLU A 87 -1.52 34.28 34.35
C GLU A 87 -0.58 33.76 35.45
N VAL A 88 -0.44 34.49 36.56
CA VAL A 88 0.34 34.04 37.72
C VAL A 88 -0.25 32.76 38.31
N ILE A 89 -1.57 32.67 38.48
CA ILE A 89 -2.23 31.44 38.96
C ILE A 89 -1.97 30.27 38.01
N GLN A 90 -2.10 30.49 36.69
CA GLN A 90 -1.82 29.45 35.70
C GLN A 90 -0.36 29.00 35.74
N LEU A 91 0.56 29.96 35.85
CA LEU A 91 2.00 29.71 35.91
C LEU A 91 2.39 28.93 37.17
N LEU A 92 1.91 29.34 38.35
CA LEU A 92 2.15 28.63 39.61
C LEU A 92 1.51 27.24 39.60
N SER A 93 0.30 27.11 39.04
CA SER A 93 -0.35 25.81 38.88
C SER A 93 0.47 24.88 37.96
N GLN A 94 1.01 25.39 36.86
CA GLN A 94 1.83 24.61 35.94
C GLN A 94 3.17 24.21 36.58
N LEU A 95 3.82 25.13 37.29
CA LEU A 95 5.09 24.86 37.99
C LEU A 95 4.92 23.84 39.13
N HIS A 96 3.81 23.93 39.88
CA HIS A 96 3.45 22.93 40.89
C HIS A 96 3.16 21.58 40.24
N MET A 97 2.45 21.53 39.10
CA MET A 97 2.24 20.28 38.36
C MET A 97 3.54 19.66 37.86
N SER A 98 4.52 20.48 37.48
CA SER A 98 5.87 20.03 37.13
C SER A 98 6.77 19.76 38.36
N ASN A 99 6.27 19.86 39.60
CA ASN A 99 7.05 19.70 40.84
C ASN A 99 8.32 20.58 40.88
N LEU A 100 8.25 21.81 40.35
CA LEU A 100 9.39 22.75 40.34
C LEU A 100 9.31 23.79 41.45
N LEU A 101 8.23 23.80 42.23
CA LEU A 101 8.02 24.72 43.36
C LEU A 101 8.25 24.04 44.70
N TYR A 102 8.95 24.75 45.56
CA TYR A 102 9.03 24.53 46.99
C TYR A 102 7.97 25.41 47.67
N SER A 103 7.11 24.82 48.50
CA SER A 103 6.09 25.54 49.30
C SER A 103 6.36 25.27 50.78
N LEU A 104 6.55 26.32 51.58
CA LEU A 104 6.78 26.22 53.02
C LEU A 104 5.51 25.93 53.84
N GLN A 105 4.33 26.09 53.23
CA GLN A 105 3.06 25.94 53.92
C GLN A 105 2.37 24.65 53.47
N GLN A 106 2.09 23.76 54.43
CA GLN A 106 1.18 22.62 54.27
C GLN A 106 -0.23 23.20 54.05
N SER A 107 -0.58 23.51 52.81
CA SER A 107 -1.94 23.95 52.46
C SER A 107 -2.80 22.74 52.13
N ASP A 108 -3.88 22.59 52.90
CA ASP A 108 -4.95 21.61 52.74
C ASP A 108 -5.62 21.79 51.36
N ASN A 109 -5.20 20.97 50.41
CA ASN A 109 -5.46 21.23 48.99
C ASN A 109 -6.51 20.30 48.41
N GLU A 110 -7.69 20.19 49.03
CA GLU A 110 -8.77 19.32 48.53
C GLU A 110 -9.20 19.64 47.09
N ALA A 111 -9.21 20.92 46.67
CA ALA A 111 -9.60 21.32 45.32
C ALA A 111 -8.53 21.00 44.24
N ILE A 112 -7.25 21.16 44.59
CA ILE A 112 -6.12 20.79 43.72
C ILE A 112 -5.99 19.26 43.67
N VAL A 113 -6.22 18.57 44.80
CA VAL A 113 -6.30 17.11 44.91
C VAL A 113 -7.54 16.57 44.17
N LYS A 114 -8.68 17.28 44.12
CA LYS A 114 -9.86 16.91 43.31
C LYS A 114 -9.57 17.04 41.81
N ARG A 115 -8.90 18.11 41.38
CA ARG A 115 -8.44 18.26 39.98
C ARG A 115 -7.41 17.18 39.64
N TYR A 116 -6.48 16.88 40.56
CA TYR A 116 -5.54 15.79 40.44
C TYR A 116 -6.25 14.43 40.32
N LYS A 117 -7.22 14.09 41.19
CA LYS A 117 -7.99 12.83 41.16
C LYS A 117 -8.88 12.72 39.91
N ALA A 118 -9.53 13.80 39.46
CA ALA A 118 -10.33 13.81 38.24
C ALA A 118 -9.47 13.63 36.97
N GLN A 119 -8.25 14.19 36.96
CA GLN A 119 -7.25 13.97 35.93
C GLN A 119 -6.67 12.53 36.01
N LYS A 120 -6.44 12.03 37.22
CA LYS A 120 -5.94 10.67 37.51
C LYS A 120 -6.92 9.58 37.09
N ASN A 121 -8.24 9.84 37.18
CA ASN A 121 -9.29 8.95 36.66
C ASN A 121 -9.37 8.94 35.13
N LYS A 122 -9.08 10.07 34.46
CA LYS A 122 -8.83 10.09 33.00
C LYS A 122 -7.55 9.35 32.62
N GLU A 123 -6.50 9.49 33.42
CA GLU A 123 -5.28 8.66 33.31
C GLU A 123 -5.58 7.18 33.56
N LEU A 124 -6.53 6.80 34.42
CA LEU A 124 -6.85 5.40 34.72
C LEU A 124 -7.54 4.69 33.54
N MET A 125 -8.44 5.38 32.83
CA MET A 125 -8.89 4.91 31.51
C MET A 125 -7.76 4.92 30.48
N GLY A 126 -6.86 5.91 30.55
CA GLY A 126 -5.59 5.92 29.83
C GLY A 126 -4.64 4.79 30.23
N LYS A 127 -4.81 4.18 31.42
CA LYS A 127 -3.96 3.09 31.95
C LYS A 127 -4.40 1.70 31.48
N VAL A 128 -5.70 1.53 31.20
CA VAL A 128 -6.17 0.36 30.44
C VAL A 128 -5.60 0.40 29.02
N ALA A 129 -5.50 1.60 28.42
CA ALA A 129 -4.71 1.80 27.20
C ALA A 129 -3.17 1.73 27.45
N SER A 130 -2.69 2.04 28.67
CA SER A 130 -1.26 1.95 29.01
C SER A 130 -0.77 0.53 29.28
N PHE A 131 -1.65 -0.46 29.41
CA PHE A 131 -1.23 -1.86 29.38
C PHE A 131 -0.62 -2.22 28.01
N LEU A 132 -1.05 -1.53 26.93
CA LEU A 132 -0.46 -1.62 25.60
C LEU A 132 0.82 -0.78 25.41
N PHE A 133 1.21 0.02 26.41
CA PHE A 133 2.36 0.96 26.40
C PHE A 133 3.12 0.96 27.74
N LEU A 134 3.23 -0.21 28.38
CA LEU A 134 3.91 -0.35 29.67
C LEU A 134 5.41 -0.12 29.49
N ARG A 135 6.01 0.78 30.28
CA ARG A 135 7.46 1.01 30.32
C ARG A 135 8.03 0.45 31.61
N ILE A 136 8.95 -0.50 31.48
CA ILE A 136 9.66 -1.10 32.61
C ILE A 136 11.11 -0.59 32.58
N PRO A 137 11.49 0.35 33.47
CA PRO A 137 12.88 0.76 33.60
C PRO A 137 13.70 -0.40 34.17
N LEU A 138 14.84 -0.73 33.55
CA LEU A 138 15.70 -1.83 33.97
C LEU A 138 16.87 -1.34 34.82
N PHE A 139 17.67 -0.41 34.30
CA PHE A 139 18.86 0.11 35.00
C PHE A 139 19.28 1.49 34.48
N ASN A 140 20.18 2.15 35.22
CA ASN A 140 20.77 3.42 34.83
C ASN A 140 22.08 3.20 34.05
N PRO A 141 22.14 3.50 32.74
CA PRO A 141 23.32 3.27 31.92
C PRO A 141 24.38 4.37 32.05
N ASN A 142 24.10 5.50 32.71
CA ASN A 142 24.97 6.67 32.71
C ASN A 142 26.44 6.35 33.09
N PRO A 143 26.73 5.56 34.15
CA PRO A 143 28.10 5.23 34.52
C PRO A 143 28.83 4.39 33.46
N LEU A 144 28.11 3.50 32.77
CA LEU A 144 28.66 2.70 31.69
C LEU A 144 28.98 3.59 30.48
N LEU A 145 28.05 4.48 30.12
CA LEU A 145 28.22 5.44 29.03
C LEU A 145 29.38 6.42 29.29
N ASP A 146 29.59 6.83 30.54
CA ASP A 146 30.75 7.63 30.94
C ASP A 146 32.07 6.88 30.76
N ARG A 147 32.10 5.58 31.08
CA ARG A 147 33.29 4.75 30.89
C ARG A 147 33.64 4.56 29.41
N ILE A 148 32.64 4.40 28.54
CA ILE A 148 32.85 4.21 27.09
C ILE A 148 32.82 5.53 26.30
N ARG A 149 32.84 6.67 26.97
CA ARG A 149 32.84 8.00 26.35
C ARG A 149 33.86 8.20 25.23
N PRO A 150 35.13 7.74 25.30
CA PRO A 150 36.07 7.88 24.19
C PRO A 150 35.62 7.12 22.94
N LEU A 151 35.03 5.93 23.12
CA LEU A 151 34.46 5.14 22.02
C LEU A 151 33.24 5.86 21.41
N ILE A 152 32.37 6.42 22.25
CA ILE A 152 31.24 7.23 21.79
C ILE A 152 31.73 8.40 20.92
N MET A 153 32.76 9.12 21.37
CA MET A 153 33.32 10.25 20.63
C MET A 153 33.91 9.83 19.28
N ALA A 154 34.56 8.66 19.22
CA ALA A 154 35.09 8.09 17.97
C ALA A 154 33.96 7.68 17.01
N LEU A 155 32.95 6.94 17.48
CA LEU A 155 31.81 6.45 16.68
C LEU A 155 30.87 7.55 16.19
N THR A 156 30.86 8.70 16.86
CA THR A 156 30.05 9.86 16.46
C THR A 156 30.88 10.99 15.84
N GLY A 157 32.18 10.74 15.61
CA GLY A 157 33.11 11.70 15.01
C GLY A 157 33.08 11.69 13.48
N TRP A 158 33.83 12.62 12.88
CA TRP A 158 33.94 12.73 11.41
C TRP A 158 34.53 11.50 10.72
N GLY A 159 35.42 10.76 11.40
CA GLY A 159 35.96 9.50 10.86
C GLY A 159 34.87 8.44 10.70
N ALA A 160 34.03 8.25 11.73
CA ALA A 160 32.91 7.33 11.68
C ALA A 160 31.84 7.76 10.66
N PHE A 161 31.61 9.08 10.51
CA PHE A 161 30.72 9.61 9.49
C PHE A 161 31.10 9.14 8.08
N TRP A 162 32.38 9.25 7.69
CA TRP A 162 32.82 8.80 6.37
C TRP A 162 32.70 7.29 6.19
N VAL A 163 33.03 6.51 7.23
CA VAL A 163 32.83 5.05 7.22
C VAL A 163 31.36 4.71 7.01
N TRP A 164 30.45 5.36 7.74
CA TRP A 164 29.01 5.14 7.59
C TRP A 164 28.52 5.50 6.20
N CYS A 165 28.92 6.66 5.66
CA CYS A 165 28.56 7.05 4.30
C CYS A 165 29.06 6.04 3.26
N LEU A 166 30.30 5.57 3.39
CA LEU A 166 30.86 4.56 2.49
C LEU A 166 30.07 3.25 2.56
N THR A 167 29.78 2.75 3.77
CA THR A 167 28.98 1.53 3.97
C THR A 167 27.58 1.69 3.40
N LEU A 168 26.93 2.83 3.62
CA LEU A 168 25.59 3.11 3.10
C LEU A 168 25.56 3.12 1.57
N VAL A 169 26.49 3.84 0.94
CA VAL A 169 26.58 3.90 -0.53
C VAL A 169 26.86 2.51 -1.11
N TRP A 170 27.79 1.78 -0.50
CA TRP A 170 28.15 0.44 -0.97
C TRP A 170 26.99 -0.55 -0.81
N GLY A 171 26.35 -0.60 0.37
CA GLY A 171 25.20 -1.47 0.61
C GLY A 171 24.01 -1.14 -0.30
N ALA A 172 23.75 0.15 -0.54
CA ALA A 172 22.69 0.59 -1.46
C ALA A 172 23.00 0.18 -2.91
N TRP A 173 24.26 0.32 -3.34
CA TRP A 173 24.71 -0.15 -4.67
C TRP A 173 24.51 -1.65 -4.82
N THR A 174 24.93 -2.44 -3.84
CA THR A 174 24.79 -3.91 -3.84
C THR A 174 23.33 -4.36 -3.88
N ALA A 175 22.45 -3.69 -3.13
CA ALA A 175 21.02 -3.94 -3.17
C ALA A 175 20.42 -3.62 -4.55
N PHE A 176 20.86 -2.52 -5.18
CA PHE A 176 20.40 -2.15 -6.52
C PHE A 176 20.84 -3.14 -7.60
N GLU A 177 22.08 -3.62 -7.53
CA GLU A 177 22.62 -4.63 -8.43
C GLU A 177 21.85 -5.96 -8.35
N ASN A 178 21.46 -6.36 -7.14
CA ASN A 178 20.72 -7.61 -6.87
C ASN A 178 19.20 -7.41 -6.73
N ARG A 179 18.62 -6.39 -7.37
CA ARG A 179 17.20 -6.04 -7.22
C ARG A 179 16.22 -7.16 -7.59
N ALA A 180 16.56 -8.02 -8.55
CA ALA A 180 15.67 -9.10 -9.00
C ALA A 180 15.51 -10.18 -7.91
N THR A 181 16.62 -10.59 -7.29
CA THR A 181 16.62 -11.58 -6.21
C THR A 181 16.03 -11.00 -4.92
N LEU A 182 16.19 -9.70 -4.67
CA LEU A 182 15.52 -9.00 -3.56
C LEU A 182 14.00 -9.06 -3.65
N LEU A 183 13.44 -8.83 -4.84
CA LEU A 183 11.99 -8.82 -5.04
C LEU A 183 11.40 -10.22 -4.85
N ASP A 184 12.04 -11.25 -5.40
CA ASP A 184 11.63 -12.65 -5.24
C ASP A 184 11.62 -13.10 -3.77
N GLN A 185 12.69 -12.78 -3.01
CA GLN A 185 12.77 -13.15 -1.60
C GLN A 185 11.81 -12.35 -0.69
N SER A 186 11.36 -11.18 -1.15
CA SER A 186 10.44 -10.32 -0.38
C SER A 186 9.05 -10.93 -0.20
N GLU A 187 8.62 -11.81 -1.11
CA GLU A 187 7.33 -12.51 -1.05
C GLU A 187 7.26 -13.49 0.15
N GLY A 188 8.41 -14.02 0.58
CA GLY A 188 8.52 -14.98 1.68
C GLY A 188 8.74 -14.37 3.08
N VAL A 189 8.89 -13.04 3.19
CA VAL A 189 9.27 -12.34 4.43
C VAL A 189 8.34 -12.63 5.59
N LEU A 190 7.03 -12.62 5.33
CA LEU A 190 5.97 -12.78 6.32
C LEU A 190 5.53 -14.23 6.50
N SER A 191 6.32 -15.19 5.98
CA SER A 191 6.09 -16.60 6.26
C SER A 191 6.15 -16.88 7.77
N ILE A 192 5.27 -17.77 8.23
CA ILE A 192 5.11 -18.10 9.66
C ILE A 192 6.44 -18.60 10.27
N SER A 193 7.26 -19.30 9.48
CA SER A 193 8.57 -19.81 9.90
C SER A 193 9.63 -18.71 10.08
N ASN A 194 9.53 -17.59 9.36
CA ASN A 194 10.48 -16.48 9.47
C ASN A 194 10.09 -15.47 10.57
N LEU A 195 8.83 -15.46 11.02
CA LEU A 195 8.34 -14.50 12.02
C LEU A 195 9.18 -14.45 13.32
N PRO A 196 9.60 -15.57 13.94
CA PRO A 196 10.43 -15.51 15.15
C PRO A 196 11.79 -14.85 14.91
N TRP A 197 12.41 -15.12 13.76
CA TRP A 197 13.72 -14.54 13.39
C TRP A 197 13.60 -13.07 13.04
N LEU A 198 12.56 -12.68 12.31
CA LEU A 198 12.20 -11.30 12.04
C LEU A 198 12.03 -10.53 13.35
N TYR A 199 11.38 -11.14 14.34
CA TYR A 199 11.21 -10.55 15.66
C TYR A 199 12.52 -10.34 16.42
N VAL A 200 13.41 -11.34 16.43
CA VAL A 200 14.75 -11.22 17.04
C VAL A 200 15.57 -10.13 16.37
N CYS A 201 15.57 -10.08 15.03
CA CYS A 201 16.22 -9.01 14.27
C CYS A 201 15.65 -7.63 14.61
N LEU A 202 14.32 -7.50 14.72
CA LEU A 202 13.66 -6.25 15.10
C LEU A 202 14.08 -5.77 16.49
N ALA A 203 14.03 -6.65 17.49
CA ALA A 203 14.41 -6.33 18.87
C ALA A 203 15.90 -5.94 18.96
N GLY A 204 16.78 -6.70 18.28
CA GLY A 204 18.21 -6.40 18.22
C GLY A 204 18.50 -5.06 17.54
N LEU A 205 17.87 -4.80 16.39
CA LEU A 205 18.06 -3.53 15.68
C LEU A 205 17.55 -2.33 16.51
N LYS A 206 16.41 -2.49 17.20
CA LYS A 206 15.89 -1.44 18.09
C LYS A 206 16.78 -1.20 19.31
N LEU A 207 17.46 -2.23 19.83
CA LEU A 207 18.47 -2.01 20.87
C LEU A 207 19.59 -1.08 20.39
N PHE A 208 20.12 -1.31 19.19
CA PHE A 208 21.16 -0.48 18.59
C PHE A 208 20.66 0.93 18.23
N HIS A 209 19.42 1.05 17.78
CA HIS A 209 18.74 2.33 17.54
C HIS A 209 18.72 3.19 18.82
N GLU A 210 18.26 2.61 19.94
CA GLU A 210 18.22 3.30 21.23
C GLU A 210 19.63 3.65 21.75
N ALA A 211 20.62 2.78 21.49
CA ALA A 211 22.03 3.07 21.79
C ALA A 211 22.54 4.27 20.98
N GLY A 212 22.10 4.44 19.74
CA GLY A 212 22.39 5.61 18.91
C GLY A 212 21.95 6.92 19.57
N HIS A 213 20.70 6.98 20.05
CA HIS A 213 20.20 8.13 20.81
C HIS A 213 21.03 8.38 22.07
N ALA A 214 21.33 7.33 22.84
CA ALA A 214 22.12 7.45 24.06
C ALA A 214 23.53 8.01 23.80
N PHE A 215 24.19 7.54 22.74
CA PHE A 215 25.57 7.92 22.38
C PHE A 215 25.66 9.39 21.97
N VAL A 216 24.76 9.84 21.07
CA VAL A 216 24.76 11.25 20.64
C VAL A 216 24.34 12.18 21.78
N CYS A 217 23.39 11.76 22.62
CA CYS A 217 23.02 12.51 23.81
C CYS A 217 24.22 12.71 24.74
N LYS A 218 24.99 11.65 24.99
CA LYS A 218 26.20 11.71 25.84
C LYS A 218 27.34 12.53 25.21
N ARG A 219 27.49 12.50 23.88
CA ARG A 219 28.47 13.32 23.15
C ARG A 219 28.33 14.81 23.47
N PHE A 220 27.09 15.31 23.51
CA PHE A 220 26.79 16.71 23.80
C PHE A 220 26.58 17.03 25.29
N GLY A 221 26.92 16.08 26.18
CA GLY A 221 26.87 16.29 27.64
C GLY A 221 25.51 16.02 28.28
N GLY A 222 24.53 15.44 27.56
CA GLY A 222 23.26 15.01 28.14
C GLY A 222 23.39 13.74 28.96
N GLU A 223 22.61 13.63 30.04
CA GLU A 223 22.54 12.42 30.87
C GLU A 223 21.50 11.43 30.34
N VAL A 224 21.82 10.14 30.40
CA VAL A 224 20.89 9.05 30.07
C VAL A 224 20.65 8.22 31.32
N ARG A 225 19.45 8.35 31.90
CA ARG A 225 19.19 7.85 33.26
C ARG A 225 18.48 6.51 33.32
N THR A 226 17.72 6.15 32.30
CA THR A 226 16.99 4.89 32.26
C THR A 226 17.11 4.23 30.90
N VAL A 227 17.57 2.99 30.90
CA VAL A 227 17.33 2.02 29.82
C VAL A 227 16.30 1.03 30.33
N GLY A 228 15.36 0.63 29.48
CA GLY A 228 14.34 -0.32 29.85
C GLY A 228 13.74 -1.05 28.66
N VAL A 229 12.63 -1.73 28.92
CA VAL A 229 11.80 -2.37 27.89
C VAL A 229 10.42 -1.75 27.93
N MET A 230 9.93 -1.32 26.76
CA MET A 230 8.55 -0.90 26.58
C MET A 230 7.77 -2.01 25.87
N PHE A 231 6.55 -2.26 26.29
CA PHE A 231 5.63 -3.14 25.57
C PHE A 231 4.79 -2.28 24.64
N LEU A 232 4.86 -2.53 23.32
CA LEU A 232 3.98 -1.93 22.32
C LEU A 232 3.12 -3.05 21.74
N LEU A 233 1.80 -3.04 22.00
CA LEU A 233 0.87 -4.09 21.53
C LEU A 233 1.33 -5.53 21.91
N PHE A 234 1.74 -5.73 23.17
CA PHE A 234 2.32 -6.98 23.71
C PHE A 234 3.73 -7.33 23.22
N THR A 235 4.34 -6.49 22.40
CA THR A 235 5.68 -6.70 21.87
C THR A 235 6.74 -5.98 22.72
N PRO A 236 7.63 -6.68 23.43
CA PRO A 236 8.71 -6.04 24.21
C PRO A 236 9.80 -5.46 23.29
N LEU A 237 9.97 -4.14 23.33
CA LEU A 237 11.00 -3.40 22.61
C LEU A 237 11.91 -2.64 23.59
N PRO A 238 13.23 -2.58 23.34
CA PRO A 238 14.13 -1.72 24.12
C PRO A 238 13.72 -0.25 24.04
N TYR A 239 13.98 0.51 25.10
CA TYR A 239 13.87 1.97 25.08
C TYR A 239 14.96 2.64 25.91
N VAL A 240 15.38 3.83 25.48
CA VAL A 240 16.27 4.74 26.21
C VAL A 240 15.54 6.04 26.52
N ASP A 241 15.70 6.56 27.74
CA ASP A 241 15.28 7.93 28.04
C ASP A 241 16.36 8.94 27.62
N ALA A 242 16.20 9.47 26.41
CA ALA A 242 17.03 10.53 25.84
C ALA A 242 16.40 11.93 25.98
N SER A 243 15.49 12.14 26.96
CA SER A 243 14.79 13.41 27.15
C SER A 243 15.71 14.61 27.40
N SER A 244 16.92 14.39 27.93
CA SER A 244 17.94 15.43 28.14
C SER A 244 18.38 16.13 26.85
N SER A 245 18.20 15.49 25.69
CA SER A 245 18.43 16.13 24.39
C SER A 245 17.57 17.38 24.14
N TRP A 246 16.40 17.49 24.77
CA TRP A 246 15.52 18.67 24.67
C TRP A 246 16.15 19.92 25.30
N GLY A 247 17.10 19.75 26.21
CA GLY A 247 17.82 20.82 26.89
C GLY A 247 18.90 21.48 26.02
N PHE A 248 19.34 20.86 24.92
CA PHE A 248 20.45 21.40 24.12
C PHE A 248 20.09 22.74 23.48
N ALA A 249 20.94 23.75 23.66
CA ALA A 249 20.75 25.09 23.10
C ALA A 249 20.79 25.10 21.55
N ASN A 250 21.75 24.38 20.96
CA ASN A 250 21.89 24.29 19.49
C ASN A 250 20.85 23.33 18.89
N ARG A 251 20.04 23.83 17.95
CA ARG A 251 19.03 23.03 17.24
C ARG A 251 19.62 21.85 16.48
N TRP A 252 20.82 21.98 15.93
CA TRP A 252 21.46 20.90 15.18
C TRP A 252 21.92 19.75 16.09
N HIS A 253 22.24 20.02 17.35
CA HIS A 253 22.55 18.97 18.33
C HIS A 253 21.28 18.19 18.68
N ARG A 254 20.13 18.86 18.81
CA ARG A 254 18.83 18.20 19.02
C ARG A 254 18.45 17.32 17.84
N ILE A 255 18.52 17.87 16.61
CA ILE A 255 18.25 17.13 15.38
C ILE A 255 19.17 15.92 15.26
N TYR A 256 20.47 16.06 15.54
CA TYR A 256 21.40 14.94 15.47
C TYR A 256 21.09 13.86 16.52
N ALA A 257 20.73 14.25 17.75
CA ALA A 257 20.31 13.32 18.79
C ALA A 257 19.06 12.52 18.39
N THR A 258 18.09 13.15 17.74
CA THR A 258 16.90 12.47 17.19
C THR A 258 17.19 11.63 15.94
N PHE A 259 18.16 12.04 15.10
CA PHE A 259 18.52 11.30 13.89
C PHE A 259 19.35 10.05 14.18
N ALA A 260 20.07 10.04 15.30
CA ALA A 260 21.05 9.00 15.62
C ALA A 260 20.50 7.57 15.58
N GLY A 261 19.28 7.35 16.06
CA GLY A 261 18.64 6.03 16.02
C GLY A 261 18.46 5.52 14.59
N MET A 262 17.90 6.35 13.70
CA MET A 262 17.72 5.99 12.29
C MET A 262 19.06 5.81 11.56
N ALA A 263 20.07 6.63 11.87
CA ALA A 263 21.39 6.50 11.28
C ALA A 263 22.01 5.12 11.56
N VAL A 264 21.84 4.62 12.79
CA VAL A 264 22.27 3.28 13.18
C VAL A 264 21.46 2.21 12.44
N GLU A 265 20.14 2.36 12.34
CA GLU A 265 19.29 1.43 11.58
C GLU A 265 19.72 1.33 10.11
N PHE A 266 19.99 2.46 9.44
CA PHE A 266 20.46 2.48 8.06
C PHE A 266 21.85 1.86 7.90
N PHE A 267 22.76 2.11 8.84
CA PHE A 267 24.08 1.48 8.82
C PHE A 267 23.98 -0.04 8.89
N PHE A 268 23.18 -0.58 9.82
CA PHE A 268 22.94 -2.02 9.91
C PHE A 268 22.18 -2.56 8.70
N ALA A 269 21.28 -1.79 8.10
CA ALA A 269 20.60 -2.19 6.88
C ALA A 269 21.58 -2.36 5.71
N ALA A 270 22.50 -1.42 5.54
CA ALA A 270 23.52 -1.48 4.50
C ALA A 270 24.55 -2.59 4.77
N ALA A 271 24.96 -2.79 6.02
CA ALA A 271 25.80 -3.93 6.39
C ALA A 271 25.08 -5.27 6.12
N GLY A 272 23.78 -5.34 6.43
CA GLY A 272 22.92 -6.47 6.11
C GLY A 272 22.87 -6.76 4.61
N ALA A 273 22.74 -5.73 3.77
CA ALA A 273 22.75 -5.87 2.31
C ALA A 273 24.07 -6.45 1.78
N LEU A 274 25.21 -5.99 2.32
CA LEU A 274 26.52 -6.50 1.94
C LEU A 274 26.70 -7.98 2.33
N VAL A 275 26.31 -8.35 3.55
CA VAL A 275 26.38 -9.74 4.02
C VAL A 275 25.44 -10.63 3.22
N TRP A 276 24.21 -10.18 3.00
CA TRP A 276 23.19 -10.91 2.24
C TRP A 276 23.67 -11.23 0.82
N ALA A 277 24.23 -10.25 0.11
CA ALA A 277 24.68 -10.45 -1.27
C ALA A 277 25.90 -11.38 -1.42
N HIS A 278 26.69 -11.57 -0.37
CA HIS A 278 27.90 -12.41 -0.38
C HIS A 278 27.73 -13.72 0.39
N THR A 279 26.51 -14.09 0.79
CA THR A 279 26.24 -15.33 1.52
C THR A 279 25.31 -16.25 0.75
N ALA A 280 25.59 -17.55 0.81
CA ALA A 280 24.73 -18.58 0.23
C ALA A 280 23.42 -18.74 1.04
N PRO A 281 22.34 -19.29 0.43
CA PRO A 281 21.07 -19.54 1.13
C PRO A 281 21.28 -20.33 2.43
N GLY A 282 20.87 -19.74 3.55
CA GLY A 282 21.08 -20.28 4.90
C GLY A 282 20.65 -19.28 5.98
N LEU A 283 20.86 -19.62 7.26
CA LEU A 283 20.41 -18.78 8.38
C LEU A 283 21.04 -17.38 8.36
N THR A 284 22.33 -17.28 8.05
CA THR A 284 23.05 -15.99 7.96
C THR A 284 22.49 -15.10 6.86
N HIS A 285 22.25 -15.68 5.68
CA HIS A 285 21.65 -14.99 4.55
C HIS A 285 20.23 -14.48 4.88
N SER A 286 19.38 -15.32 5.47
CA SER A 286 18.02 -14.93 5.88
C SER A 286 17.99 -13.87 6.98
N LEU A 287 18.88 -13.95 7.97
CA LEU A 287 18.99 -12.93 9.03
C LEU A 287 19.51 -11.60 8.47
N ALA A 288 20.51 -11.64 7.58
CA ALA A 288 21.04 -10.45 6.93
C ALA A 288 19.96 -9.76 6.08
N PHE A 289 19.15 -10.55 5.36
CA PHE A 289 17.98 -10.06 4.63
C PHE A 289 16.96 -9.41 5.57
N ASN A 290 16.60 -10.06 6.68
CA ASN A 290 15.67 -9.51 7.67
C ASN A 290 16.19 -8.19 8.27
N VAL A 291 17.47 -8.10 8.63
CA VAL A 291 18.09 -6.87 9.15
C VAL A 291 18.08 -5.76 8.11
N MET A 292 18.46 -6.08 6.87
CA MET A 292 18.40 -5.14 5.74
C MET A 292 16.98 -4.62 5.51
N LEU A 293 15.99 -5.51 5.44
CA LEU A 293 14.60 -5.14 5.19
C LEU A 293 14.02 -4.31 6.34
N ILE A 294 14.15 -4.77 7.58
CA ILE A 294 13.65 -4.05 8.75
C ILE A 294 14.34 -2.70 8.88
N GLY A 295 15.68 -2.66 8.80
CA GLY A 295 16.45 -1.43 9.00
C GLY A 295 16.34 -0.41 7.86
N SER A 296 15.93 -0.83 6.66
CA SER A 296 15.64 0.09 5.56
C SER A 296 14.15 0.47 5.52
N VAL A 297 13.26 -0.49 5.31
CA VAL A 297 11.83 -0.27 5.07
C VAL A 297 11.15 0.31 6.31
N SER A 298 11.39 -0.27 7.50
CA SER A 298 10.76 0.22 8.73
C SER A 298 11.24 1.63 9.07
N SER A 299 12.56 1.82 9.02
CA SER A 299 13.20 3.10 9.34
C SER A 299 12.85 4.20 8.35
N LEU A 300 12.71 3.89 7.05
CA LEU A 300 12.40 4.90 6.03
C LEU A 300 10.90 5.24 5.99
N LEU A 301 10.01 4.23 5.95
CA LEU A 301 8.56 4.44 5.79
C LEU A 301 7.88 4.91 7.08
N PHE A 302 8.33 4.43 8.24
CA PHE A 302 7.73 4.78 9.53
C PHE A 302 8.56 5.81 10.29
N ASN A 303 9.82 5.51 10.65
CA ASN A 303 10.62 6.43 11.48
C ASN A 303 11.03 7.71 10.72
N GLY A 304 11.34 7.57 9.42
CA GLY A 304 11.76 8.62 8.50
C GLY A 304 10.62 9.51 8.03
N ASN A 305 9.37 9.14 8.32
CA ASN A 305 8.22 9.96 7.96
C ASN A 305 7.91 11.01 9.04
N PRO A 306 8.07 12.31 8.75
CA PRO A 306 7.85 13.36 9.75
C PRO A 306 6.37 13.60 10.08
N LEU A 307 5.45 13.02 9.30
CA LEU A 307 4.01 13.16 9.49
C LEU A 307 3.45 12.28 10.61
N LEU A 308 4.20 11.27 11.04
CA LEU A 308 3.90 10.42 12.20
C LEU A 308 4.85 10.76 13.36
N ARG A 309 4.40 10.59 14.61
CA ARG A 309 5.14 10.97 15.82
C ARG A 309 6.29 10.02 16.18
N PHE A 310 7.15 9.74 15.21
CA PHE A 310 8.43 9.04 15.34
C PHE A 310 9.60 10.03 15.27
N ASP A 311 10.82 9.57 15.00
CA ASP A 311 12.02 10.40 15.10
C ASP A 311 12.07 11.54 14.09
N ALA A 312 11.68 11.30 12.83
CA ALA A 312 11.63 12.35 11.82
C ALA A 312 10.63 13.47 12.17
N TYR A 313 9.59 13.17 12.95
CA TYR A 313 8.69 14.21 13.45
C TYR A 313 9.38 15.13 14.45
N TYR A 314 10.17 14.58 15.37
CA TYR A 314 10.92 15.39 16.32
C TYR A 314 12.03 16.18 15.61
N MET A 315 12.68 15.60 14.60
CA MET A 315 13.61 16.33 13.72
C MET A 315 12.92 17.51 13.01
N LEU A 316 11.74 17.30 12.43
CA LEU A 316 10.97 18.36 11.78
C LEU A 316 10.49 19.41 12.81
N SER A 317 10.07 18.97 13.99
CA SER A 317 9.65 19.84 15.10
C SER A 317 10.79 20.73 15.57
N ASP A 318 12.02 20.20 15.65
CA ASP A 318 13.23 20.94 16.02
C ASP A 318 13.71 21.86 14.90
N TYR A 319 13.63 21.42 13.65
CA TYR A 319 13.95 22.23 12.47
C TYR A 319 12.99 23.42 12.30
N ALA A 320 11.68 23.16 12.43
CA ALA A 320 10.65 24.19 12.40
C ALA A 320 10.66 25.07 13.65
N GLU A 321 11.37 24.65 14.71
CA GLU A 321 11.43 25.34 16.00
C GLU A 321 10.04 25.50 16.64
N ILE A 322 9.15 24.52 16.41
CA ILE A 322 7.78 24.49 16.92
C ILE A 322 7.64 23.25 17.81
N PRO A 323 7.76 23.37 19.14
CA PRO A 323 7.56 22.24 20.04
C PRO A 323 6.11 21.75 19.98
N ASN A 324 5.93 20.43 20.08
CA ASN A 324 4.62 19.78 20.03
C ASN A 324 3.82 20.13 18.76
N LEU A 325 4.51 20.20 17.61
CA LEU A 325 3.95 20.52 16.30
C LEU A 325 2.63 19.79 16.00
N TYR A 326 2.54 18.48 16.28
CA TYR A 326 1.35 17.68 16.06
C TYR A 326 0.15 18.16 16.88
N GLN A 327 0.34 18.37 18.18
CA GLN A 327 -0.76 18.82 19.05
C GLN A 327 -1.19 20.25 18.70
N LYS A 328 -0.24 21.15 18.41
CA LYS A 328 -0.54 22.51 17.96
C LYS A 328 -1.29 22.50 16.62
N ALA A 329 -0.92 21.62 15.70
CA ALA A 329 -1.58 21.51 14.39
C ALA A 329 -3.03 21.04 14.55
N GLN A 330 -3.28 20.03 15.39
CA GLN A 330 -4.65 19.60 15.71
C GLN A 330 -5.48 20.73 16.34
N GLN A 331 -4.89 21.51 17.24
CA GLN A 331 -5.56 22.67 17.84
C GLN A 331 -5.85 23.77 16.80
N GLN A 332 -4.97 23.95 15.81
CA GLN A 332 -5.18 24.89 14.70
C GLN A 332 -6.38 24.48 13.84
N TRP A 333 -6.49 23.20 13.50
CA TRP A 333 -7.65 22.66 12.75
C TRP A 333 -8.94 22.75 13.55
N LYS A 334 -8.88 22.51 14.86
CA LYS A 334 -10.02 22.76 15.76
C LYS A 334 -10.42 24.24 15.78
N TYR A 335 -9.45 25.14 15.81
CA TYR A 335 -9.70 26.58 15.72
C TYR A 335 -10.42 26.96 14.41
N PHE A 336 -10.09 26.35 13.27
CA PHE A 336 -10.82 26.61 12.02
C PHE A 336 -12.28 26.15 12.10
N GLY A 337 -12.53 25.00 12.72
CA GLY A 337 -13.90 24.55 13.03
C GLY A 337 -14.61 25.57 13.93
N ASP A 338 -14.02 25.94 15.06
CA ASP A 338 -14.65 26.85 16.02
C ASP A 338 -14.88 28.25 15.40
N ARG A 339 -13.89 28.82 14.70
CA ARG A 339 -13.97 30.18 14.15
C ARG A 339 -14.83 30.29 12.90
N TYR A 340 -14.64 29.41 11.92
CA TYR A 340 -15.25 29.53 10.59
C TYR A 340 -16.52 28.70 10.45
N LEU A 341 -16.53 27.47 10.97
CA LEU A 341 -17.70 26.58 10.89
C LEU A 341 -18.74 26.94 11.97
N LEU A 342 -18.30 27.15 13.22
CA LEU A 342 -19.19 27.42 14.36
C LEU A 342 -19.39 28.92 14.64
N GLY A 343 -18.51 29.79 14.12
CA GLY A 343 -18.59 31.23 14.29
C GLY A 343 -18.21 31.73 15.70
N THR A 344 -17.48 30.96 16.49
CA THR A 344 -17.14 31.29 17.88
C THR A 344 -16.14 32.45 17.92
N VAL A 345 -16.59 33.64 18.33
CA VAL A 345 -15.77 34.88 18.29
C VAL A 345 -14.58 34.82 19.25
N ALA A 346 -14.70 34.10 20.36
CA ALA A 346 -13.64 33.93 21.37
C ALA A 346 -12.55 32.92 20.98
N ALA A 347 -12.71 32.18 19.86
CA ALA A 347 -11.69 31.25 19.41
C ALA A 347 -10.43 32.02 18.99
N GLN A 348 -9.27 31.63 19.51
CA GLN A 348 -7.97 32.21 19.17
C GLN A 348 -7.05 31.15 18.55
N SER A 349 -6.30 31.56 17.54
CA SER A 349 -5.26 30.74 16.93
C SER A 349 -4.11 30.56 17.92
N LYS A 350 -3.57 29.34 17.98
CA LYS A 350 -2.37 29.04 18.80
C LYS A 350 -1.07 29.38 18.08
N ALA A 351 -1.13 29.65 16.77
CA ALA A 351 0.00 30.15 16.01
C ALA A 351 0.40 31.57 16.45
N THR A 352 1.68 31.77 16.70
CA THR A 352 2.24 33.05 17.15
C THR A 352 2.55 33.97 15.97
N ASP A 353 2.99 33.42 14.83
CA ASP A 353 3.31 34.17 13.61
C ASP A 353 2.71 33.50 12.35
N ARG A 354 2.71 34.25 11.22
CA ARG A 354 2.24 33.75 9.90
C ARG A 354 2.96 32.48 9.43
N LYS A 355 4.28 32.36 9.67
CA LYS A 355 5.03 31.16 9.30
C LYS A 355 4.60 29.95 10.14
N GLU A 356 4.42 30.11 11.45
CA GLU A 356 3.88 29.06 12.32
C GLU A 356 2.49 28.63 11.86
N TRP A 357 1.66 29.58 11.46
CA TRP A 357 0.31 29.33 10.97
C TRP A 357 0.30 28.44 9.72
N VAL A 358 1.18 28.72 8.75
CA VAL A 358 1.32 27.89 7.52
C VAL A 358 1.83 26.49 7.87
N TRP A 359 2.88 26.39 8.70
CA TRP A 359 3.42 25.11 9.16
C TRP A 359 2.36 24.25 9.84
N LEU A 360 1.62 24.80 10.80
CA LEU A 360 0.59 24.07 11.54
C LEU A 360 -0.56 23.62 10.64
N THR A 361 -0.98 24.46 9.70
CA THR A 361 -2.09 24.15 8.80
C THR A 361 -1.70 23.04 7.83
N LEU A 362 -0.57 23.21 7.14
CA LEU A 362 -0.08 22.25 6.15
C LEU A 362 0.29 20.91 6.79
N TYR A 363 1.03 20.95 7.91
CA TYR A 363 1.39 19.75 8.66
C TYR A 363 0.15 18.99 9.14
N GLY A 364 -0.85 19.69 9.69
CA GLY A 364 -2.08 19.06 10.17
C GLY A 364 -2.85 18.34 9.07
N LEU A 365 -2.94 18.93 7.87
CA LEU A 365 -3.58 18.30 6.70
C LEU A 365 -2.79 17.08 6.22
N LEU A 366 -1.49 17.25 6.00
CA LEU A 366 -0.63 16.18 5.47
C LEU A 366 -0.55 15.01 6.46
N SER A 367 -0.41 15.29 7.76
CA SER A 367 -0.40 14.28 8.81
C SER A 367 -1.73 13.52 8.88
N PHE A 368 -2.86 14.21 8.72
CA PHE A 368 -4.17 13.55 8.66
C PHE A 368 -4.31 12.64 7.43
N LEU A 369 -3.99 13.14 6.23
CA LEU A 369 -4.09 12.38 4.99
C LEU A 369 -3.17 11.16 5.00
N TYR A 370 -1.92 11.34 5.43
CA TYR A 370 -0.95 10.24 5.51
C TYR A 370 -1.39 9.19 6.53
N LEU A 371 -1.85 9.61 7.69
CA LEU A 371 -2.32 8.66 8.71
C LEU A 371 -3.58 7.92 8.24
N MET A 372 -4.49 8.57 7.50
CA MET A 372 -5.63 7.90 6.88
C MET A 372 -5.16 6.88 5.83
N LEU A 373 -4.23 7.25 4.95
CA LEU A 373 -3.64 6.36 3.95
C LEU A 373 -3.01 5.12 4.59
N ILE A 374 -2.17 5.30 5.61
CA ILE A 374 -1.48 4.19 6.30
C ILE A 374 -2.47 3.32 7.07
N THR A 375 -3.41 3.90 7.81
CA THR A 375 -4.38 3.10 8.58
C THR A 375 -5.34 2.31 7.69
N VAL A 376 -5.81 2.90 6.59
CA VAL A 376 -6.63 2.19 5.60
C VAL A 376 -5.79 1.15 4.86
N GLY A 377 -4.56 1.47 4.45
CA GLY A 377 -3.66 0.54 3.80
C GLY A 377 -3.33 -0.67 4.68
N ILE A 378 -3.00 -0.46 5.95
CA ILE A 378 -2.79 -1.54 6.93
C ILE A 378 -4.09 -2.33 7.14
N ALA A 379 -5.25 -1.67 7.23
CA ALA A 379 -6.52 -2.38 7.39
C ALA A 379 -6.82 -3.29 6.20
N LEU A 380 -6.65 -2.80 4.96
CA LEU A 380 -6.85 -3.59 3.74
C LEU A 380 -5.86 -4.75 3.66
N PHE A 381 -4.58 -4.49 3.97
CA PHE A 381 -3.55 -5.52 4.03
C PHE A 381 -3.86 -6.59 5.09
N LEU A 382 -4.26 -6.18 6.29
CA LEU A 382 -4.65 -7.12 7.34
C LEU A 382 -5.95 -7.86 7.00
N MET A 383 -6.86 -7.27 6.23
CA MET A 383 -8.04 -7.99 5.73
C MET A 383 -7.64 -9.12 4.78
N ASP A 384 -6.59 -8.95 3.99
CA ASP A 384 -6.08 -10.00 3.08
C ASP A 384 -5.45 -11.17 3.84
N GLN A 385 -4.82 -10.92 4.99
CA GLN A 385 -4.17 -11.95 5.81
C GLN A 385 -5.12 -12.57 6.87
N TRP A 386 -5.90 -11.73 7.55
CA TRP A 386 -6.81 -12.11 8.62
C TRP A 386 -7.99 -11.13 8.76
N LEU A 387 -9.09 -11.42 8.07
CA LEU A 387 -10.30 -10.58 7.98
C LEU A 387 -10.76 -9.95 9.31
N PRO A 388 -10.90 -10.71 10.43
CA PRO A 388 -11.44 -10.13 11.66
C PRO A 388 -10.58 -8.99 12.19
N LEU A 389 -9.27 -9.11 12.08
CA LEU A 389 -8.33 -8.08 12.53
C LEU A 389 -8.34 -6.87 11.62
N GLY A 390 -8.40 -7.07 10.30
CA GLY A 390 -8.55 -5.98 9.34
C GLY A 390 -9.84 -5.17 9.56
N LEU A 391 -10.98 -5.84 9.77
CA LEU A 391 -12.27 -5.21 10.11
C LEU A 391 -12.22 -4.47 11.45
N LEU A 392 -11.56 -5.06 12.45
CA LEU A 392 -11.37 -4.42 13.76
C LEU A 392 -10.57 -3.13 13.62
N VAL A 393 -9.45 -3.14 12.88
CA VAL A 393 -8.62 -1.95 12.65
C VAL A 393 -9.38 -0.88 11.85
N LEU A 394 -10.13 -1.28 10.81
CA LEU A 394 -10.96 -0.36 10.05
C LEU A 394 -12.06 0.25 10.92
N GLY A 395 -12.75 -0.57 11.71
CA GLY A 395 -13.78 -0.13 12.65
C GLY A 395 -13.25 0.85 13.70
N MET A 396 -12.06 0.57 14.27
CA MET A 396 -11.37 1.49 15.19
C MET A 396 -10.98 2.80 14.50
N THR A 397 -10.57 2.75 13.24
CA THR A 397 -10.22 3.94 12.45
C THR A 397 -11.46 4.79 12.16
N VAL A 398 -12.57 4.19 11.72
CA VAL A 398 -13.86 4.88 11.52
C VAL A 398 -14.36 5.48 12.84
N TYR A 399 -14.26 4.73 13.94
CA TYR A 399 -14.66 5.22 15.25
C TYR A 399 -13.84 6.43 15.70
N SER A 400 -12.51 6.34 15.61
CA SER A 400 -11.61 7.41 16.09
C SER A 400 -11.58 8.64 15.18
N ARG A 401 -11.74 8.48 13.86
CA ARG A 401 -11.58 9.57 12.87
C ARG A 401 -12.89 10.18 12.40
N LEU A 402 -13.99 9.45 12.46
CA LEU A 402 -15.29 9.91 12.00
C LEU A 402 -16.26 10.07 13.19
N LEU A 403 -16.57 8.97 13.89
CA LEU A 403 -17.62 8.96 14.93
C LEU A 403 -17.25 9.80 16.16
N SER A 404 -16.02 9.68 16.67
CA SER A 404 -15.57 10.43 17.87
C SER A 404 -15.54 11.95 17.64
N PRO A 405 -14.98 12.48 16.53
CA PRO A 405 -15.08 13.91 16.21
C PRO A 405 -16.51 14.39 16.00
N LEU A 406 -17.37 13.61 15.33
CA LEU A 406 -18.80 13.91 15.17
C LEU A 406 -19.52 14.02 16.52
N TYR A 407 -19.26 13.06 17.43
CA TYR A 407 -19.80 13.09 18.79
C TYR A 407 -19.30 14.33 19.57
N GLN A 408 -18.02 14.64 19.46
CA GLN A 408 -17.43 15.83 20.10
C GLN A 408 -18.03 17.13 19.54
N LEU A 409 -18.24 17.21 18.22
CA LEU A 409 -18.89 18.34 17.56
C LEU A 409 -20.33 18.50 18.05
N PHE A 410 -21.11 17.40 18.11
CA PHE A 410 -22.47 17.41 18.63
C PHE A 410 -22.54 17.86 20.10
N LYS A 411 -21.62 17.37 20.93
CA LYS A 411 -21.47 17.83 22.32
C LYS A 411 -21.09 19.30 22.41
N HIS A 412 -20.21 19.79 21.54
CA HIS A 412 -19.77 21.18 21.50
C HIS A 412 -20.89 22.13 21.02
N LEU A 413 -21.72 21.70 20.07
CA LEU A 413 -22.94 22.40 19.64
C LEU A 413 -24.03 22.49 20.74
N ARG A 414 -24.00 21.58 21.71
CA ARG A 414 -24.86 21.59 22.90
C ARG A 414 -24.23 22.31 24.10
N GLY A 415 -22.95 22.70 24.01
CA GLY A 415 -22.19 23.27 25.12
C GLY A 415 -22.37 24.79 25.31
N VAL A 416 -21.92 25.28 26.47
CA VAL A 416 -22.03 26.71 26.85
C VAL A 416 -21.22 27.62 25.91
N ALA A 417 -20.11 27.11 25.34
CA ALA A 417 -19.22 27.86 24.45
C ALA A 417 -19.89 28.35 23.15
N THR A 418 -20.98 27.72 22.71
CA THR A 418 -21.71 28.08 21.48
C THR A 418 -23.02 28.82 21.75
N GLN A 419 -23.36 29.17 23.01
CA GLN A 419 -24.64 29.79 23.36
C GLN A 419 -24.94 31.08 22.58
N GLY A 420 -23.94 31.91 22.28
CA GLY A 420 -24.14 33.15 21.53
C GLY A 420 -24.44 32.96 20.03
N ASN A 421 -23.90 31.91 19.39
CA ASN A 421 -23.95 31.73 17.92
C ASN A 421 -24.56 30.38 17.49
N ARG A 422 -25.31 29.73 18.38
CA ARG A 422 -25.84 28.36 18.21
C ARG A 422 -26.67 28.17 16.95
N ARG A 423 -27.52 29.14 16.60
CA ARG A 423 -28.36 29.08 15.39
C ARG A 423 -27.51 28.99 14.13
N ARG A 424 -26.53 29.89 13.97
CA ARG A 424 -25.59 29.90 12.84
C ARG A 424 -24.77 28.60 12.75
N ALA A 425 -24.28 28.12 13.89
CA ALA A 425 -23.49 26.90 13.96
C ALA A 425 -24.30 25.65 13.54
N VAL A 426 -25.52 25.51 14.06
CA VAL A 426 -26.41 24.40 13.68
C VAL A 426 -26.82 24.48 12.21
N THR A 427 -27.16 25.67 11.70
CA THR A 427 -27.55 25.83 10.28
C THR A 427 -26.38 25.58 9.33
N ALA A 428 -25.16 26.00 9.66
CA ALA A 428 -23.99 25.76 8.84
C ALA A 428 -23.63 24.27 8.79
N VAL A 429 -23.61 23.60 9.94
CA VAL A 429 -23.32 22.16 10.02
C VAL A 429 -24.42 21.34 9.34
N ALA A 430 -25.70 21.66 9.59
CA ALA A 430 -26.82 20.99 8.93
C ALA A 430 -26.83 21.24 7.42
N GLY A 431 -26.53 22.46 6.97
CA GLY A 431 -26.44 22.82 5.56
C GLY A 431 -25.32 22.06 4.83
N ILE A 432 -24.12 22.01 5.42
CA ILE A 432 -23.00 21.23 4.87
C ILE A 432 -23.34 19.74 4.86
N GLY A 433 -23.93 19.22 5.94
CA GLY A 433 -24.38 17.84 6.02
C GLY A 433 -25.42 17.49 4.97
N LEU A 434 -26.38 18.39 4.72
CA LEU A 434 -27.42 18.23 3.69
C LEU A 434 -26.81 18.27 2.29
N VAL A 435 -25.90 19.20 2.00
CA VAL A 435 -25.21 19.27 0.70
C VAL A 435 -24.39 17.99 0.46
N LEU A 436 -23.66 17.52 1.46
CA LEU A 436 -22.89 16.28 1.37
C LEU A 436 -23.82 15.07 1.17
N PHE A 437 -24.93 15.01 1.89
CA PHE A 437 -25.94 13.97 1.73
C PHE A 437 -26.56 13.99 0.33
N LEU A 438 -26.97 15.15 -0.18
CA LEU A 438 -27.52 15.30 -1.53
C LEU A 438 -26.50 14.88 -2.60
N LEU A 439 -25.23 15.30 -2.46
CA LEU A 439 -24.16 14.95 -3.39
C LEU A 439 -23.88 13.44 -3.39
N LEU A 440 -23.85 12.80 -2.22
CA LEU A 440 -23.50 11.38 -2.10
C LEU A 440 -24.68 10.44 -2.38
N ALA A 441 -25.89 10.80 -1.96
CA ALA A 441 -27.06 9.91 -1.98
C ALA A 441 -28.07 10.21 -3.08
N VAL A 442 -28.08 11.42 -3.65
CA VAL A 442 -29.11 11.84 -4.63
C VAL A 442 -28.54 12.13 -6.01
N VAL A 443 -27.41 12.84 -6.11
CA VAL A 443 -26.81 13.20 -7.41
C VAL A 443 -26.31 11.93 -8.12
N PRO A 444 -26.85 11.57 -9.30
CA PRO A 444 -26.39 10.40 -10.04
C PRO A 444 -25.05 10.71 -10.72
N PHE A 445 -24.04 9.90 -10.44
CA PHE A 445 -22.75 9.98 -11.11
C PHE A 445 -22.64 8.91 -12.22
N PRO A 446 -21.94 9.20 -13.33
CA PRO A 446 -21.71 8.22 -14.39
C PRO A 446 -21.01 6.97 -13.83
N ASP A 447 -21.55 5.81 -14.13
CA ASP A 447 -21.00 4.50 -13.77
C ASP A 447 -20.70 3.73 -15.07
N ALA A 448 -19.67 2.89 -15.05
CA ALA A 448 -19.30 2.08 -16.20
C ALA A 448 -18.53 0.84 -15.77
N THR A 449 -18.89 -0.30 -16.36
CA THR A 449 -18.20 -1.57 -16.16
C THR A 449 -17.28 -1.85 -17.35
N ARG A 450 -16.08 -2.36 -17.07
CA ARG A 450 -15.08 -2.68 -18.11
C ARG A 450 -14.88 -4.18 -18.19
N ALA A 451 -14.84 -4.71 -19.40
CA ALA A 451 -14.56 -6.11 -19.68
C ALA A 451 -13.44 -6.21 -20.71
N GLN A 452 -12.44 -7.05 -20.47
CA GLN A 452 -11.39 -7.32 -21.45
C GLN A 452 -11.85 -8.39 -22.42
N GLY A 453 -11.46 -8.31 -23.68
CA GLY A 453 -11.87 -9.26 -24.69
C GLY A 453 -10.97 -9.31 -25.90
N ILE A 454 -11.33 -10.20 -26.83
CA ILE A 454 -10.64 -10.38 -28.09
C ILE A 454 -11.61 -10.31 -29.26
N VAL A 455 -11.11 -9.82 -30.38
CA VAL A 455 -11.78 -9.90 -31.66
C VAL A 455 -11.67 -11.33 -32.19
N LYS A 456 -12.79 -11.94 -32.54
CA LYS A 456 -12.88 -13.21 -33.26
C LYS A 456 -13.60 -12.99 -34.58
N ALA A 457 -13.17 -13.70 -35.62
CA ALA A 457 -14.00 -13.78 -36.83
C ALA A 457 -15.27 -14.60 -36.54
N ASN A 458 -16.35 -14.30 -37.26
CA ASN A 458 -17.59 -15.06 -37.14
C ASN A 458 -17.44 -16.48 -37.73
N HIS A 459 -16.67 -16.60 -38.81
CA HIS A 459 -16.36 -17.87 -39.45
C HIS A 459 -14.84 -18.10 -39.44
N ALA A 460 -14.41 -19.11 -38.69
CA ALA A 460 -13.04 -19.59 -38.68
C ALA A 460 -13.04 -21.11 -38.68
N SER A 461 -12.18 -21.71 -39.50
CA SER A 461 -12.04 -23.16 -39.60
C SER A 461 -10.61 -23.58 -39.32
N ASN A 462 -10.42 -24.44 -38.33
CA ASN A 462 -9.12 -25.03 -38.03
C ASN A 462 -8.73 -26.05 -39.10
N VAL A 463 -7.48 -25.97 -39.54
CA VAL A 463 -6.89 -26.90 -40.50
C VAL A 463 -5.91 -27.80 -39.77
N TYR A 464 -6.09 -29.11 -39.94
CA TYR A 464 -5.30 -30.16 -39.29
C TYR A 464 -4.55 -31.00 -40.33
N ALA A 465 -3.44 -31.60 -39.92
CA ALA A 465 -2.74 -32.61 -40.71
C ALA A 465 -3.65 -33.84 -40.89
N GLN A 466 -3.97 -34.19 -42.14
CA GLN A 466 -4.90 -35.28 -42.44
C GLN A 466 -4.23 -36.67 -42.34
N THR A 467 -2.92 -36.74 -42.56
CA THR A 467 -2.09 -37.94 -42.40
C THR A 467 -0.75 -37.57 -41.74
N ALA A 468 -0.01 -38.56 -41.26
CA ALA A 468 1.32 -38.35 -40.70
C ALA A 468 2.36 -38.19 -41.81
N GLY A 469 3.29 -37.25 -41.64
CA GLY A 469 4.36 -37.00 -42.60
C GLY A 469 5.25 -35.83 -42.20
N GLN A 470 6.35 -35.65 -42.92
CA GLN A 470 7.26 -34.52 -42.76
C GLN A 470 6.72 -33.31 -43.53
N LEU A 471 6.66 -32.14 -42.89
CA LEU A 471 6.27 -30.90 -43.56
C LEU A 471 7.35 -30.49 -44.56
N ASP A 472 7.13 -30.72 -45.85
CA ASP A 472 8.11 -30.52 -46.92
C ASP A 472 8.11 -29.06 -47.40
N GLN A 473 6.93 -28.54 -47.72
CA GLN A 473 6.79 -27.21 -48.29
C GLN A 473 5.53 -26.50 -47.82
N LEU A 474 5.67 -25.21 -47.49
CA LEU A 474 4.57 -24.27 -47.28
C LEU A 474 4.36 -23.47 -48.57
N LEU A 475 3.15 -23.56 -49.15
CA LEU A 475 2.80 -22.90 -50.41
C LEU A 475 2.16 -21.52 -50.18
N VAL A 476 1.63 -21.30 -48.98
CA VAL A 476 0.95 -20.07 -48.59
C VAL A 476 1.60 -19.50 -47.34
N ARG A 477 1.82 -18.18 -47.31
CA ARG A 477 2.39 -17.50 -46.14
C ARG A 477 1.31 -17.15 -45.12
N HIS A 478 1.72 -17.01 -43.86
CA HIS A 478 0.83 -16.46 -42.84
C HIS A 478 0.34 -15.05 -43.25
N GLY A 479 -0.97 -14.81 -43.14
CA GLY A 479 -1.64 -13.56 -43.51
C GLY A 479 -2.06 -13.47 -44.98
N GLU A 480 -1.80 -14.50 -45.78
CA GLU A 480 -2.18 -14.53 -47.19
C GLU A 480 -3.63 -15.01 -47.37
N ARG A 481 -4.33 -14.47 -48.37
CA ARG A 481 -5.70 -14.89 -48.70
C ARG A 481 -5.69 -16.18 -49.51
N VAL A 482 -6.60 -17.08 -49.15
CA VAL A 482 -6.76 -18.40 -49.76
C VAL A 482 -8.20 -18.64 -50.18
N LEU A 483 -8.35 -19.42 -51.25
CA LEU A 483 -9.63 -19.92 -51.72
C LEU A 483 -9.87 -21.36 -51.22
N ALA A 484 -11.13 -21.74 -51.07
CA ALA A 484 -11.53 -23.09 -50.72
C ALA A 484 -10.92 -24.10 -51.71
N GLY A 485 -10.30 -25.15 -51.17
CA GLY A 485 -9.60 -26.18 -51.95
C GLY A 485 -8.17 -25.85 -52.38
N GLN A 486 -7.70 -24.61 -52.17
CA GLN A 486 -6.29 -24.24 -52.42
C GLN A 486 -5.35 -25.02 -51.50
N VAL A 487 -4.23 -25.50 -52.03
CA VAL A 487 -3.23 -26.24 -51.25
C VAL A 487 -2.43 -25.27 -50.38
N LEU A 488 -2.42 -25.51 -49.08
CA LEU A 488 -1.73 -24.70 -48.07
C LEU A 488 -0.31 -25.22 -47.81
N ALA A 489 -0.20 -26.54 -47.62
CA ALA A 489 1.02 -27.22 -47.24
C ALA A 489 1.12 -28.59 -47.92
N ARG A 490 2.35 -29.00 -48.22
CA ARG A 490 2.67 -30.33 -48.73
C ARG A 490 3.52 -31.08 -47.71
N PHE A 491 3.12 -32.32 -47.46
CA PHE A 491 3.85 -33.26 -46.63
C PHE A 491 4.51 -34.32 -47.50
N SER A 492 5.62 -34.86 -47.03
CA SER A 492 6.30 -36.02 -47.60
C SER A 492 6.27 -37.16 -46.59
N ASN A 493 6.01 -38.37 -47.06
CA ASN A 493 6.08 -39.58 -46.24
C ASN A 493 6.74 -40.67 -47.08
N LEU A 494 8.01 -40.95 -46.77
CA LEU A 494 8.80 -41.94 -47.50
C LEU A 494 8.26 -43.36 -47.31
N ASP A 495 7.81 -43.68 -46.10
CA ASP A 495 7.23 -44.98 -45.76
C ASP A 495 5.93 -45.22 -46.55
N LEU A 496 5.06 -44.21 -46.64
CA LEU A 496 3.83 -44.31 -47.44
C LEU A 496 4.14 -44.56 -48.92
N SER A 497 5.17 -43.91 -49.46
CA SER A 497 5.61 -44.13 -50.84
C SER A 497 6.17 -45.53 -51.06
N ALA A 498 6.85 -46.10 -50.05
CA ALA A 498 7.37 -47.47 -50.10
C ALA A 498 6.23 -48.49 -50.00
N ASP A 499 5.27 -48.28 -49.11
CA ASP A 499 4.09 -49.12 -48.94
C ASP A 499 3.24 -49.19 -50.21
N ILE A 500 3.07 -48.07 -50.93
CA ILE A 500 2.39 -48.05 -52.23
C ILE A 500 3.14 -48.95 -53.22
N ARG A 501 4.46 -48.79 -53.37
CA ARG A 501 5.27 -49.60 -54.30
C ARG A 501 5.27 -51.09 -53.94
N LEU A 502 5.33 -51.42 -52.65
CA LEU A 502 5.27 -52.80 -52.16
C LEU A 502 3.90 -53.42 -52.46
N THR A 503 2.81 -52.68 -52.24
CA THR A 503 1.44 -53.14 -52.51
C THR A 503 1.22 -53.35 -54.01
N GLU A 504 1.69 -52.42 -54.85
CA GLU A 504 1.64 -52.56 -56.32
C GLU A 504 2.44 -53.77 -56.80
N SER A 505 3.62 -54.01 -56.23
CA SER A 505 4.43 -55.19 -56.56
C SER A 505 3.75 -56.49 -56.16
N ALA A 506 3.15 -56.53 -54.95
CA ALA A 506 2.39 -57.67 -54.47
C ALA A 506 1.13 -57.94 -55.31
N GLN A 507 0.49 -56.90 -55.85
CA GLN A 507 -0.61 -57.06 -56.80
C GLN A 507 -0.14 -57.70 -58.10
N LEU A 508 0.97 -57.23 -58.68
CA LEU A 508 1.52 -57.80 -59.91
C LEU A 508 1.91 -59.27 -59.73
N GLU A 509 2.53 -59.61 -58.59
CA GLU A 509 2.84 -60.99 -58.22
C GLU A 509 1.57 -61.84 -58.11
N THR A 510 0.56 -61.35 -57.38
CA THR A 510 -0.71 -62.08 -57.18
C THR A 510 -1.45 -62.26 -58.52
N GLN A 511 -1.42 -61.27 -59.42
CA GLN A 511 -1.98 -61.39 -60.77
C GLN A 511 -1.22 -62.41 -61.63
N ALA A 512 0.09 -62.53 -61.48
CA ALA A 512 0.87 -63.59 -62.14
C ALA A 512 0.50 -64.98 -61.59
N GLN A 513 0.34 -65.12 -60.26
CA GLN A 513 -0.09 -66.35 -59.60
C GLN A 513 -1.50 -66.77 -60.04
N ILE A 514 -2.44 -65.83 -60.15
CA ILE A 514 -3.80 -66.09 -60.67
C ILE A 514 -3.73 -66.64 -62.10
N ARG A 515 -2.94 -66.00 -62.98
CA ARG A 515 -2.76 -66.48 -64.37
C ARG A 515 -2.18 -67.90 -64.41
N GLN A 516 -1.20 -68.20 -63.57
CA GLN A 516 -0.62 -69.53 -63.47
C GLN A 516 -1.64 -70.58 -62.96
N ALA A 517 -2.40 -70.24 -61.91
CA ALA A 517 -3.43 -71.11 -61.34
C ALA A 517 -4.55 -71.44 -62.34
N LEU A 518 -4.96 -70.45 -63.16
CA LEU A 518 -5.92 -70.65 -64.26
C LEU A 518 -5.41 -71.65 -65.32
N HIS A 519 -4.10 -71.68 -65.58
CA HIS A 519 -3.49 -72.64 -66.50
C HIS A 519 -3.35 -74.05 -65.93
N GLN A 520 -3.22 -74.20 -64.61
CA GLN A 520 -2.98 -75.49 -63.93
C GLN A 520 -4.24 -76.14 -63.35
N ALA A 521 -5.42 -75.50 -63.46
CA ALA A 521 -6.70 -75.97 -62.90
C ALA A 521 -6.64 -76.28 -61.39
N SER A 522 -5.95 -75.43 -60.62
CA SER A 522 -5.78 -75.59 -59.17
C SER A 522 -7.01 -75.13 -58.37
N GLN A 523 -7.21 -75.71 -57.18
CA GLN A 523 -8.31 -75.35 -56.26
C GLN A 523 -8.09 -74.02 -55.51
N ASP A 524 -6.91 -73.39 -55.63
CA ASP A 524 -6.50 -72.20 -54.85
C ASP A 524 -6.93 -70.86 -55.48
N LEU A 525 -7.68 -70.87 -56.59
CA LEU A 525 -8.03 -69.67 -57.35
C LEU A 525 -8.86 -68.66 -56.53
N SER A 526 -9.81 -69.14 -55.72
CA SER A 526 -10.66 -68.26 -54.89
C SER A 526 -9.86 -67.51 -53.83
N ALA A 527 -8.92 -68.17 -53.15
CA ALA A 527 -8.05 -67.55 -52.16
C ALA A 527 -7.13 -66.49 -52.79
N LEU A 528 -6.64 -66.71 -54.02
CA LEU A 528 -5.86 -65.72 -54.75
C LEU A 528 -6.70 -64.52 -55.21
N GLN A 529 -7.97 -64.73 -55.58
CA GLN A 529 -8.91 -63.65 -55.91
C GLN A 529 -9.21 -62.78 -54.68
N GLU A 530 -9.52 -63.39 -53.53
CA GLU A 530 -9.73 -62.65 -52.27
C GLU A 530 -8.49 -61.83 -51.88
N LYS A 531 -7.28 -62.40 -52.06
CA LYS A 531 -6.03 -61.68 -51.84
C LYS A 531 -5.88 -60.48 -52.79
N ALA A 532 -6.24 -60.63 -54.07
CA ALA A 532 -6.17 -59.55 -55.05
C ALA A 532 -7.12 -58.40 -54.69
N ASP A 533 -8.36 -58.73 -54.29
CA ASP A 533 -9.36 -57.75 -53.85
C ASP A 533 -8.89 -57.00 -52.59
N ALA A 534 -8.32 -57.72 -51.62
CA ALA A 534 -7.75 -57.12 -50.40
C ALA A 534 -6.59 -56.16 -50.71
N LEU A 535 -5.70 -56.54 -51.65
CA LEU A 535 -4.60 -55.69 -52.09
C LEU A 535 -5.08 -54.45 -52.85
N GLU A 536 -6.14 -54.57 -53.65
CA GLU A 536 -6.75 -53.42 -54.35
C GLU A 536 -7.36 -52.43 -53.34
N LEU A 537 -8.09 -52.93 -52.34
CA LEU A 537 -8.60 -52.08 -51.26
C LEU A 537 -7.46 -51.40 -50.49
N ARG A 538 -6.37 -52.11 -50.22
CA ARG A 538 -5.17 -51.53 -49.59
C ARG A 538 -4.55 -50.44 -50.46
N ARG A 539 -4.43 -50.66 -51.77
CA ARG A 539 -3.89 -49.67 -52.72
C ARG A 539 -4.75 -48.40 -52.74
N LEU A 540 -6.08 -48.53 -52.80
CA LEU A 540 -7.00 -47.38 -52.77
C LEU A 540 -6.85 -46.57 -51.47
N ASN A 541 -6.78 -47.23 -50.32
CA ASN A 541 -6.57 -46.56 -49.03
C ASN A 541 -5.22 -45.82 -48.97
N LEU A 542 -4.14 -46.42 -49.49
CA LEU A 542 -2.82 -45.78 -49.53
C LEU A 542 -2.79 -44.59 -50.50
N GLN A 543 -3.51 -44.68 -51.62
CA GLN A 543 -3.65 -43.57 -52.57
C GLN A 543 -4.46 -42.42 -51.98
N GLU A 544 -5.50 -42.70 -51.19
CA GLU A 544 -6.24 -41.68 -50.45
C GLU A 544 -5.32 -40.97 -49.43
N GLN A 545 -4.55 -41.73 -48.65
CA GLN A 545 -3.57 -41.17 -47.72
C GLN A 545 -2.50 -40.33 -48.44
N GLN A 546 -2.11 -40.71 -49.66
CA GLN A 546 -1.16 -39.95 -50.47
C GLN A 546 -1.77 -38.61 -50.91
N GLN A 547 -3.05 -38.56 -51.26
CA GLN A 547 -3.74 -37.31 -51.56
C GLN A 547 -3.85 -36.41 -50.32
N GLN A 548 -4.05 -37.00 -49.14
CA GLN A 548 -4.12 -36.31 -47.85
C GLN A 548 -2.78 -35.71 -47.39
N LEU A 549 -1.65 -36.02 -48.05
CA LEU A 549 -0.38 -35.32 -47.87
C LEU A 549 -0.42 -33.88 -48.40
N GLN A 550 -1.42 -33.53 -49.22
CA GLN A 550 -1.67 -32.15 -49.63
C GLN A 550 -2.81 -31.57 -48.81
N VAL A 551 -2.47 -30.75 -47.81
CA VAL A 551 -3.47 -30.11 -46.97
C VAL A 551 -4.05 -28.89 -47.69
N ARG A 552 -5.38 -28.83 -47.77
CA ARG A 552 -6.13 -27.80 -48.50
C ARG A 552 -6.97 -26.94 -47.57
N ALA A 553 -7.22 -25.70 -47.96
CA ALA A 553 -8.13 -24.80 -47.27
C ALA A 553 -9.57 -25.31 -47.34
N SER A 554 -10.27 -25.32 -46.19
CA SER A 554 -11.69 -25.74 -46.09
C SER A 554 -12.68 -24.68 -46.56
N GLN A 555 -12.29 -23.40 -46.54
CA GLN A 555 -13.13 -22.26 -46.90
C GLN A 555 -12.27 -21.14 -47.49
N ASP A 556 -12.92 -20.12 -48.06
CA ASP A 556 -12.27 -18.87 -48.44
C ASP A 556 -11.92 -18.05 -47.18
N GLY A 557 -10.74 -17.41 -47.16
CA GLY A 557 -10.35 -16.58 -46.02
C GLY A 557 -8.88 -16.22 -46.00
N GLU A 558 -8.40 -15.77 -44.85
CA GLU A 558 -6.99 -15.47 -44.57
C GLU A 558 -6.35 -16.61 -43.79
N TRP A 559 -5.14 -17.01 -44.19
CA TRP A 559 -4.41 -18.11 -43.55
C TRP A 559 -3.64 -17.64 -42.31
N VAL A 560 -4.07 -18.09 -41.13
CA VAL A 560 -3.47 -17.73 -39.84
C VAL A 560 -2.72 -18.93 -39.26
N ALA A 561 -1.39 -18.90 -39.37
CA ALA A 561 -0.49 -19.97 -38.92
C ALA A 561 0.88 -19.38 -38.50
N PRO A 562 0.97 -18.68 -37.35
CA PRO A 562 2.15 -17.93 -36.98
C PRO A 562 3.39 -18.82 -36.80
N ASP A 563 3.27 -19.99 -36.19
CA ASP A 563 4.43 -20.83 -35.84
C ASP A 563 4.75 -21.93 -36.86
N LEU A 564 3.87 -22.14 -37.85
CA LEU A 564 4.00 -23.27 -38.77
C LEU A 564 5.27 -23.22 -39.62
N HIS A 565 5.76 -22.01 -39.93
CA HIS A 565 7.02 -21.82 -40.66
C HIS A 565 8.25 -22.35 -39.91
N GLN A 566 8.22 -22.36 -38.56
CA GLN A 566 9.31 -22.89 -37.73
C GLN A 566 9.34 -24.42 -37.72
N GLN A 567 8.22 -25.05 -38.08
CA GLN A 567 8.06 -26.50 -38.11
C GLN A 567 8.35 -27.09 -39.50
N LEU A 568 8.82 -26.28 -40.46
CA LEU A 568 9.24 -26.75 -41.77
C LEU A 568 10.33 -27.83 -41.62
N GLY A 569 10.18 -28.96 -42.31
CA GLY A 569 11.09 -30.09 -42.23
C GLY A 569 10.89 -30.99 -41.01
N THR A 570 9.89 -30.73 -40.15
CA THR A 570 9.60 -31.59 -38.99
C THR A 570 8.50 -32.62 -39.29
N TRP A 571 8.51 -33.74 -38.57
CA TRP A 571 7.47 -34.77 -38.67
C TRP A 571 6.22 -34.36 -37.88
N MET A 572 5.05 -34.43 -38.52
CA MET A 572 3.76 -34.12 -37.89
C MET A 572 2.84 -35.33 -37.89
N GLN A 573 2.06 -35.45 -36.82
CA GLN A 573 1.10 -36.54 -36.65
C GLN A 573 -0.26 -36.16 -37.22
N ARG A 574 -1.03 -37.18 -37.64
CA ARG A 574 -2.42 -37.01 -38.05
C ARG A 574 -3.23 -36.35 -36.92
N GLY A 575 -4.01 -35.33 -37.26
CA GLY A 575 -4.82 -34.56 -36.32
C GLY A 575 -4.10 -33.40 -35.62
N GLN A 576 -2.80 -33.20 -35.88
CA GLN A 576 -2.07 -32.05 -35.38
C GLN A 576 -2.57 -30.76 -36.06
N ALA A 577 -2.82 -29.71 -35.27
CA ALA A 577 -3.27 -28.42 -35.79
C ALA A 577 -2.14 -27.69 -36.53
N LEU A 578 -2.44 -27.20 -37.73
CA LEU A 578 -1.48 -26.46 -38.56
C LEU A 578 -1.72 -24.95 -38.51
N GLY A 579 -3.00 -24.56 -38.42
CA GLY A 579 -3.43 -23.17 -38.41
C GLY A 579 -4.94 -23.07 -38.62
N GLU A 580 -5.43 -21.87 -38.86
CA GLU A 580 -6.84 -21.59 -39.10
C GLU A 580 -7.02 -20.73 -40.35
N VAL A 581 -8.12 -20.97 -41.08
CA VAL A 581 -8.56 -20.09 -42.17
C VAL A 581 -9.68 -19.22 -41.65
N VAL A 582 -9.49 -17.90 -41.72
CA VAL A 582 -10.32 -16.91 -41.05
C VAL A 582 -11.03 -16.02 -42.07
N ASP A 583 -12.35 -15.89 -41.96
CA ASP A 583 -13.10 -14.93 -42.78
C ASP A 583 -12.93 -13.50 -42.22
N ALA A 584 -12.27 -12.63 -43.00
CA ALA A 584 -12.04 -11.23 -42.65
C ALA A 584 -13.26 -10.32 -42.91
N SER A 585 -14.37 -10.84 -43.42
CA SER A 585 -15.58 -10.05 -43.74
C SER A 585 -16.36 -9.63 -42.50
N SER A 586 -16.35 -10.45 -41.45
CA SER A 586 -17.21 -10.27 -40.27
C SER A 586 -16.51 -10.69 -38.98
N PHE A 587 -16.53 -9.77 -38.00
CA PHE A 587 -15.90 -9.96 -36.71
C PHE A 587 -16.89 -9.72 -35.58
N ARG A 588 -16.72 -10.50 -34.51
CA ARG A 588 -17.36 -10.33 -33.22
C ARG A 588 -16.31 -10.07 -32.15
N PHE A 589 -16.65 -9.23 -31.19
CA PHE A 589 -15.86 -9.05 -29.99
C PHE A 589 -16.37 -10.02 -28.92
N VAL A 590 -15.46 -10.80 -28.32
CA VAL A 590 -15.75 -11.71 -27.22
C VAL A 590 -15.03 -11.21 -25.97
N ALA A 591 -15.78 -10.66 -25.02
CA ALA A 591 -15.25 -10.17 -23.75
C ALA A 591 -15.52 -11.15 -22.61
N VAL A 592 -14.62 -11.14 -21.64
CA VAL A 592 -14.75 -11.93 -20.41
C VAL A 592 -15.19 -10.99 -19.28
N MET A 593 -16.23 -11.40 -18.58
CA MET A 593 -16.78 -10.68 -17.43
C MET A 593 -16.72 -11.56 -16.18
N PRO A 594 -16.05 -11.10 -15.11
CA PRO A 594 -16.05 -11.79 -13.82
C PRO A 594 -17.47 -11.94 -13.25
N GLN A 595 -17.71 -13.04 -12.53
CA GLN A 595 -19.02 -13.37 -11.97
C GLN A 595 -19.61 -12.25 -11.09
N GLU A 596 -18.77 -11.54 -10.32
CA GLU A 596 -19.17 -10.41 -9.44
C GLU A 596 -19.84 -9.24 -10.19
N GLN A 597 -19.60 -9.12 -11.49
CA GLN A 597 -20.11 -8.04 -12.34
C GLN A 597 -21.27 -8.51 -13.22
N ALA A 598 -21.52 -9.82 -13.30
CA ALA A 598 -22.54 -10.42 -14.15
C ALA A 598 -23.98 -10.08 -13.70
N ASP A 599 -24.21 -9.87 -12.40
CA ASP A 599 -25.52 -9.50 -11.84
C ASP A 599 -26.14 -8.28 -12.54
N ILE A 600 -25.31 -7.29 -12.90
CA ILE A 600 -25.78 -6.04 -13.54
C ILE A 600 -26.23 -6.32 -14.99
N MET A 601 -25.61 -7.29 -15.67
CA MET A 601 -25.92 -7.69 -17.03
C MET A 601 -27.26 -8.39 -17.16
N PHE A 602 -27.59 -9.29 -16.23
CA PHE A 602 -28.87 -9.99 -16.26
C PHE A 602 -30.05 -9.07 -15.98
N GLN A 603 -29.83 -7.94 -15.30
CA GLN A 603 -30.87 -6.98 -14.92
C GLN A 603 -31.07 -5.86 -15.95
N ASN A 604 -30.07 -5.55 -16.78
CA ASN A 604 -30.10 -4.40 -17.69
C ASN A 604 -29.71 -4.78 -19.11
N ASN A 605 -30.53 -4.39 -20.09
CA ASN A 605 -30.13 -4.41 -21.50
C ASN A 605 -29.26 -3.18 -21.81
N PHE A 606 -27.96 -3.41 -22.00
CA PHE A 606 -27.01 -2.35 -22.33
C PHE A 606 -27.21 -1.88 -23.77
N ARG A 607 -27.67 -0.63 -23.93
CA ARG A 607 -27.89 -0.01 -25.25
C ARG A 607 -26.69 0.75 -25.79
N GLN A 608 -25.69 1.03 -24.94
CA GLN A 608 -24.49 1.79 -25.32
C GLN A 608 -23.25 1.08 -24.76
N ALA A 609 -22.53 0.41 -25.65
CA ALA A 609 -21.26 -0.21 -25.36
C ALA A 609 -20.18 0.40 -26.27
N GLU A 610 -19.04 0.75 -25.68
CA GLU A 610 -17.91 1.35 -26.37
C GLU A 610 -16.76 0.35 -26.36
N LEU A 611 -16.23 0.02 -27.53
CA LEU A 611 -15.07 -0.84 -27.70
C LEU A 611 -13.86 0.01 -28.09
N ARG A 612 -12.73 -0.23 -27.41
CA ARG A 612 -11.42 0.28 -27.80
C ARG A 612 -10.46 -0.88 -28.03
N LEU A 613 -9.82 -0.91 -29.19
CA LEU A 613 -8.88 -1.95 -29.57
C LEU A 613 -7.46 -1.58 -29.13
N THR A 614 -6.68 -2.59 -28.74
CA THR A 614 -5.29 -2.41 -28.35
C THR A 614 -4.47 -1.87 -29.53
N GLY A 615 -3.64 -0.85 -29.28
CA GLY A 615 -2.86 -0.17 -30.33
C GLY A 615 -3.62 0.91 -31.11
N GLN A 616 -4.94 1.05 -30.91
CA GLN A 616 -5.80 2.04 -31.59
C GLN A 616 -6.72 2.75 -30.58
N ALA A 617 -6.16 3.21 -29.45
CA ALA A 617 -6.93 3.72 -28.32
C ALA A 617 -7.68 5.04 -28.59
N ASP A 618 -7.28 5.79 -29.62
CA ASP A 618 -7.88 7.06 -30.01
C ASP A 618 -9.25 6.89 -30.68
N ALA A 619 -9.52 5.70 -31.21
CA ALA A 619 -10.77 5.39 -31.87
C ALA A 619 -11.70 4.60 -30.94
N THR A 620 -12.97 4.98 -30.91
CA THR A 620 -14.00 4.31 -30.12
C THR A 620 -15.06 3.73 -31.05
N LEU A 621 -15.27 2.42 -30.98
CA LEU A 621 -16.28 1.69 -31.72
C LEU A 621 -17.56 1.59 -30.87
N ALA A 622 -18.69 2.02 -31.40
CA ALA A 622 -19.98 1.89 -30.73
C ALA A 622 -20.62 0.55 -31.10
N LEU A 623 -20.77 -0.32 -30.11
CA LEU A 623 -21.39 -1.63 -30.25
C LEU A 623 -22.89 -1.55 -29.91
N PRO A 624 -23.78 -1.75 -30.89
CA PRO A 624 -25.21 -1.50 -30.71
C PRO A 624 -25.92 -2.56 -29.86
N GLN A 625 -25.39 -3.78 -29.81
CA GLN A 625 -25.98 -4.87 -29.04
C GLN A 625 -24.90 -5.78 -28.46
N VAL A 626 -24.86 -5.89 -27.13
CA VAL A 626 -24.00 -6.83 -26.40
C VAL A 626 -24.90 -7.89 -25.79
N SER A 627 -24.65 -9.15 -26.12
CA SER A 627 -25.34 -10.30 -25.53
C SER A 627 -24.43 -11.02 -24.53
N ILE A 628 -25.01 -11.53 -23.46
CA ILE A 628 -24.33 -12.42 -22.53
C ILE A 628 -24.60 -13.86 -22.93
N ILE A 629 -23.57 -14.69 -22.93
CA ILE A 629 -23.72 -16.14 -23.04
C ILE A 629 -24.06 -16.64 -21.63
N PRO A 630 -25.26 -17.17 -21.38
CA PRO A 630 -25.74 -17.52 -20.04
C PRO A 630 -25.15 -18.85 -19.55
N PHE A 631 -23.88 -19.10 -19.83
CA PHE A 631 -23.14 -20.27 -19.41
C PHE A 631 -21.82 -19.84 -18.80
N GLN A 632 -21.57 -20.28 -17.57
CA GLN A 632 -20.33 -20.06 -16.85
C GLN A 632 -19.21 -20.86 -17.52
N SER A 633 -18.08 -20.21 -17.80
CA SER A 633 -16.92 -20.84 -18.42
C SER A 633 -15.67 -20.59 -17.60
N ASP A 634 -14.80 -21.60 -17.59
CA ASP A 634 -13.47 -21.53 -16.95
C ASP A 634 -12.36 -21.45 -17.99
N LYS A 635 -12.69 -21.54 -19.29
CA LYS A 635 -11.71 -21.60 -20.37
C LYS A 635 -11.75 -20.34 -21.21
N LEU A 636 -10.68 -19.56 -21.13
CA LEU A 636 -10.53 -18.29 -21.82
C LEU A 636 -10.59 -18.46 -23.35
N PRO A 637 -11.23 -17.52 -24.05
CA PRO A 637 -11.27 -17.51 -25.51
C PRO A 637 -9.90 -17.43 -26.20
N SER A 638 -8.90 -16.88 -25.51
CA SER A 638 -7.51 -16.73 -25.95
C SER A 638 -6.59 -16.59 -24.74
N THR A 639 -5.34 -17.04 -24.87
CA THR A 639 -4.27 -16.87 -23.87
C THR A 639 -3.94 -15.40 -23.61
N ALA A 640 -4.15 -14.52 -24.59
CA ALA A 640 -3.90 -13.07 -24.48
C ALA A 640 -4.74 -12.37 -23.39
N LEU A 641 -5.81 -13.01 -22.91
CA LEU A 641 -6.65 -12.47 -21.83
C LEU A 641 -6.15 -12.88 -20.44
N GLY A 642 -5.31 -13.90 -20.35
CA GLY A 642 -4.76 -14.39 -19.09
C GLY A 642 -3.43 -13.71 -18.72
N TRP A 643 -3.04 -13.78 -17.44
CA TRP A 643 -1.78 -13.22 -16.94
C TRP A 643 -0.54 -13.68 -17.73
N LEU A 644 -0.52 -14.94 -18.17
CA LEU A 644 0.57 -15.49 -18.99
C LEU A 644 0.68 -14.83 -20.38
N GLY A 645 -0.43 -14.31 -20.92
CA GLY A 645 -0.48 -13.60 -22.20
C GLY A 645 -0.51 -12.09 -22.06
N GLY A 646 -0.30 -11.53 -20.86
CA GLY A 646 -0.32 -10.09 -20.59
C GLY A 646 -1.71 -9.48 -20.38
N GLY A 647 -2.76 -10.30 -20.24
CA GLY A 647 -4.10 -9.86 -19.84
C GLY A 647 -4.29 -9.80 -18.33
N ASP A 648 -5.47 -9.34 -17.87
CA ASP A 648 -5.75 -9.10 -16.44
C ASP A 648 -6.32 -10.32 -15.69
N ILE A 649 -6.64 -11.41 -16.40
CA ILE A 649 -7.36 -12.54 -15.80
C ILE A 649 -6.39 -13.56 -15.22
N ALA A 650 -6.60 -13.90 -13.95
CA ALA A 650 -5.82 -14.92 -13.27
C ALA A 650 -6.05 -16.30 -13.92
N VAL A 651 -4.97 -16.93 -14.36
CA VAL A 651 -4.97 -18.27 -14.97
C VAL A 651 -4.23 -19.26 -14.09
N ASN A 652 -4.67 -20.52 -14.10
CA ASN A 652 -4.01 -21.57 -13.35
C ASN A 652 -2.63 -21.88 -13.97
N THR A 653 -1.57 -21.57 -13.23
CA THR A 653 -0.17 -21.75 -13.66
C THR A 653 0.27 -23.21 -13.73
N GLN A 654 -0.51 -24.15 -13.17
CA GLN A 654 -0.24 -25.59 -13.26
C GLN A 654 -0.65 -26.18 -14.61
N GLU A 655 -1.44 -25.46 -15.42
CA GLU A 655 -1.87 -25.93 -16.73
C GLU A 655 -1.06 -25.28 -17.86
N PRO A 656 -0.33 -26.04 -18.70
CA PRO A 656 0.54 -25.48 -19.73
C PRO A 656 -0.22 -24.68 -20.80
N SER A 657 -1.53 -24.89 -20.94
CA SER A 657 -2.35 -24.21 -21.95
C SER A 657 -2.48 -22.70 -21.69
N GLY A 658 -2.34 -22.26 -20.42
CA GLY A 658 -2.54 -20.86 -20.02
C GLY A 658 -3.93 -20.29 -20.31
N THR A 659 -4.91 -21.15 -20.63
CA THR A 659 -6.29 -20.73 -20.97
C THR A 659 -7.29 -20.99 -19.86
N LYS A 660 -6.97 -21.79 -18.84
CA LYS A 660 -7.88 -22.07 -17.74
C LYS A 660 -7.79 -20.97 -16.68
N ALA A 661 -8.88 -20.24 -16.48
CA ALA A 661 -8.98 -19.22 -15.44
C ALA A 661 -9.09 -19.86 -14.04
N VAL A 662 -8.61 -19.14 -13.03
CA VAL A 662 -8.75 -19.54 -11.62
C VAL A 662 -10.19 -19.41 -11.15
N GLU A 663 -10.86 -18.34 -11.58
CA GLU A 663 -12.26 -18.05 -11.29
C GLU A 663 -13.08 -18.17 -12.57
N SER A 664 -14.29 -18.70 -12.43
CA SER A 664 -15.20 -18.77 -13.55
C SER A 664 -15.75 -17.40 -13.94
N PHE A 665 -16.11 -17.28 -15.22
CA PHE A 665 -16.58 -16.03 -15.79
C PHE A 665 -17.71 -16.25 -16.80
N PHE A 666 -18.35 -15.16 -17.20
CA PHE A 666 -19.32 -15.13 -18.29
C PHE A 666 -18.69 -14.50 -19.53
N LEU A 667 -19.13 -14.97 -20.70
CA LEU A 667 -18.72 -14.41 -21.97
C LEU A 667 -19.75 -13.41 -22.47
N LEU A 668 -19.25 -12.26 -22.90
CA LEU A 668 -20.02 -11.25 -23.61
C LEU A 668 -19.66 -11.30 -25.08
N GLN A 669 -20.65 -11.20 -25.95
CA GLN A 669 -20.45 -11.21 -27.39
C GLN A 669 -21.16 -10.02 -28.04
N SER A 670 -20.51 -9.41 -29.02
CA SER A 670 -21.10 -8.32 -29.80
C SER A 670 -20.49 -8.28 -31.20
N ASP A 671 -21.31 -8.09 -32.22
CA ASP A 671 -20.82 -7.96 -33.58
C ASP A 671 -20.26 -6.56 -33.83
N ILE A 672 -19.10 -6.48 -34.49
CA ILE A 672 -18.45 -5.21 -34.81
C ILE A 672 -19.05 -4.68 -36.12
N PRO A 673 -19.77 -3.54 -36.13
CA PRO A 673 -20.42 -3.03 -37.34
C PRO A 673 -19.40 -2.71 -38.44
N THR A 674 -19.64 -3.21 -39.66
CA THR A 674 -18.72 -3.03 -40.80
C THR A 674 -18.50 -1.56 -41.17
N GLU A 675 -19.52 -0.71 -41.01
CA GLU A 675 -19.43 0.72 -41.32
C GLU A 675 -18.43 1.47 -40.43
N GLN A 676 -18.33 1.06 -39.16
CA GLN A 676 -17.42 1.68 -38.20
C GLN A 676 -15.98 1.18 -38.34
N ARG A 677 -15.71 0.17 -39.18
CA ARG A 677 -14.34 -0.35 -39.41
C ARG A 677 -13.51 0.52 -40.36
N ARG A 678 -14.10 1.51 -41.04
CA ARG A 678 -13.37 2.34 -42.02
C ARG A 678 -12.24 3.12 -41.33
N GLY A 679 -10.99 2.82 -41.70
CA GLY A 679 -9.79 3.43 -41.11
C GLY A 679 -9.27 2.73 -39.86
N LEU A 680 -9.87 1.59 -39.47
CA LEU A 680 -9.46 0.77 -38.33
C LEU A 680 -8.95 -0.58 -38.79
N THR A 681 -7.84 -1.03 -38.18
CA THR A 681 -7.30 -2.37 -38.42
C THR A 681 -7.93 -3.32 -37.42
N VAL A 682 -8.89 -4.13 -37.89
CA VAL A 682 -9.56 -5.16 -37.08
C VAL A 682 -9.05 -6.52 -37.54
N LEU A 683 -8.35 -7.22 -36.65
CA LEU A 683 -7.73 -8.52 -36.92
C LEU A 683 -8.24 -9.57 -35.93
N HIS A 684 -8.28 -10.82 -36.37
CA HIS A 684 -8.54 -11.95 -35.48
C HIS A 684 -7.48 -12.01 -34.37
N GLY A 685 -7.91 -12.24 -33.13
CA GLY A 685 -7.02 -12.35 -31.97
C GLY A 685 -6.62 -11.02 -31.34
N LEU A 686 -6.96 -9.88 -31.95
CA LEU A 686 -6.65 -8.56 -31.40
C LEU A 686 -7.39 -8.34 -30.08
N SER A 687 -6.67 -7.94 -29.03
CA SER A 687 -7.27 -7.63 -27.73
C SER A 687 -7.92 -6.24 -27.73
N GLY A 688 -8.85 -6.04 -26.80
CA GLY A 688 -9.50 -4.76 -26.60
C GLY A 688 -10.19 -4.67 -25.25
N THR A 689 -10.63 -3.46 -24.91
CA THR A 689 -11.43 -3.19 -23.71
C THR A 689 -12.83 -2.75 -24.13
N LEU A 690 -13.83 -3.46 -23.63
CA LEU A 690 -15.24 -3.12 -23.74
C LEU A 690 -15.66 -2.31 -22.52
N ARG A 691 -16.17 -1.10 -22.73
CA ARG A 691 -16.78 -0.26 -21.71
C ARG A 691 -18.29 -0.32 -21.87
N LEU A 692 -18.95 -0.87 -20.87
CA LEU A 692 -20.40 -0.97 -20.76
C LEU A 692 -20.90 0.19 -19.90
N GLN A 693 -21.70 1.08 -20.47
CA GLN A 693 -22.28 2.18 -19.70
C GLN A 693 -23.43 1.64 -18.84
N THR A 694 -23.29 1.71 -17.51
CA THR A 694 -24.36 1.37 -16.57
C THR A 694 -25.21 2.61 -16.30
N PRO A 695 -26.49 2.45 -15.91
CA PRO A 695 -27.31 3.59 -15.53
C PRO A 695 -26.64 4.36 -14.38
N ALA A 696 -26.58 5.69 -14.51
CA ALA A 696 -25.94 6.54 -13.51
C ALA A 696 -26.58 6.33 -12.13
N GLN A 697 -25.74 6.16 -11.10
CA GLN A 697 -26.19 5.94 -9.73
C GLN A 697 -25.49 6.87 -8.75
N PRO A 698 -26.09 7.18 -7.60
CA PRO A 698 -25.43 7.96 -6.55
C PRO A 698 -24.14 7.31 -6.04
N LEU A 699 -23.15 8.13 -5.64
CA LEU A 699 -21.86 7.62 -5.14
C LEU A 699 -22.01 6.69 -3.94
N ALA A 700 -23.01 6.92 -3.08
CA ALA A 700 -23.28 6.05 -1.94
C ALA A 700 -23.68 4.63 -2.35
N SER A 701 -24.51 4.48 -3.39
CA SER A 701 -24.91 3.16 -3.89
C SER A 701 -23.78 2.50 -4.69
N GLN A 702 -23.00 3.27 -5.45
CA GLN A 702 -21.78 2.79 -6.09
C GLN A 702 -20.77 2.27 -5.06
N ALA A 703 -20.52 3.02 -3.99
CA ALA A 703 -19.61 2.62 -2.91
C ALA A 703 -20.11 1.39 -2.14
N TYR A 704 -21.41 1.31 -1.84
CA TYR A 704 -22.01 0.13 -1.23
C TYR A 704 -21.86 -1.10 -2.12
N ARG A 705 -22.10 -0.96 -3.44
CA ARG A 705 -21.91 -2.04 -4.40
C ARG A 705 -20.45 -2.47 -4.49
N ALA A 706 -19.52 -1.53 -4.61
CA ALA A 706 -18.09 -1.82 -4.65
C ALA A 706 -17.61 -2.53 -3.37
N LEU A 707 -18.12 -2.11 -2.20
CA LEU A 707 -17.86 -2.79 -0.94
C LEU A 707 -18.42 -4.22 -0.94
N LYS A 708 -19.66 -4.41 -1.40
CA LYS A 708 -20.27 -5.73 -1.52
C LYS A 708 -19.46 -6.63 -2.46
N GLN A 709 -19.10 -6.14 -3.65
CA GLN A 709 -18.29 -6.87 -4.63
C GLN A 709 -16.91 -7.24 -4.04
N LEU A 710 -16.26 -6.32 -3.33
CA LEU A 710 -14.98 -6.58 -2.67
C LEU A 710 -15.10 -7.68 -1.61
N VAL A 711 -16.21 -7.71 -0.86
CA VAL A 711 -16.49 -8.78 0.11
C VAL A 711 -16.77 -10.10 -0.61
N GLN A 712 -17.57 -10.09 -1.68
CA GLN A 712 -17.89 -11.31 -2.45
C GLN A 712 -16.63 -11.91 -3.10
N LYS A 713 -15.80 -11.09 -3.73
CA LYS A 713 -14.51 -11.47 -4.32
C LYS A 713 -13.62 -12.22 -3.34
N ARG A 714 -13.51 -11.69 -2.12
CA ARG A 714 -12.55 -12.18 -1.14
C ARG A 714 -13.07 -13.34 -0.29
N TYR A 715 -14.40 -13.50 -0.15
CA TYR A 715 -14.99 -14.46 0.78
C TYR A 715 -15.97 -15.45 0.15
N ALA A 716 -16.17 -15.42 -1.17
CA ALA A 716 -17.01 -16.37 -1.93
C ALA A 716 -18.45 -16.54 -1.36
N PHE A 717 -19.03 -15.44 -0.85
CA PHE A 717 -20.41 -15.39 -0.32
C PHE A 717 -21.45 -14.93 -1.35
#